data_AF-A0A243SC38-F1
#
_entry.id   AF-A0A243SC38-F1
#
_cell.length_a   1.000
_cell.length_b   1.000
_cell.length_c   1.000
_cell.angle_alpha   90.00
_cell.angle_beta   90.00
_cell.angle_gamma   90.00
#
_symmetry.space_group_name_H-M   'P 1'
#
loop_
_entity.id
_entity.type
_entity.pdbx_description
1 polymer ?
#
loop_
_entity_poly.entity_id
_entity_poly.type
_entity_poly.pdbx_seq_one_letter_code
_entity_poly.pdbx_strand_id
1 'polypeptide(L)'
;MNIQLPSFIFKVPRFLFLFWSLYTVNSSAQVTANTNPSNAQINLALQGPGIVITGGTLVGAQTDGAILRSNQVATFTNGITGAGLGFPSGAYFSTGNTTLELTNRNTVIQQSAFPAAGATLSDADLSTIDPTATRDLVAYTFTITLGPTITGLRIGYHFGSEEYPDYVGTVFDDAFGFFISGPGITGTRNLATTPAGSPTSINKINGGFPGSVAGATPVAAYDGTQSALYINNGHTTTVSGGAYVANTDPQPGPFPIFTEFNGVTRFITRTVNNLTPGGTYTFKVVIADASDDFLDSGVFLNLIEGLTNANLQISKTVNNPTPIVGSNVTFTLTASNLGSGAATGVNVTDILPAGYTFDSALPSVGTYDNTTGLWSIGDLANGGNATLSIVARVNASASYINTATIAGNETDPVLGNNTSTASIAIQPDSDNDGVGDFTDLDDDNDGIRDIVEDTNCASGPFVVENILNEVFETGTVGFPVPKGDLVGVPGIVGLLEAYNSNPGNSSTTNVGEYSSVVGFDGNLTKVINANGGGIVDQLQMSSFVVKKNIDLLAGNIITVSADFSLDMAAGGPSNEYGIALGAGGQDPIWRDDVPGVPDGVFLYGHGVSLIREPNSSGPTFTAPSRVTGWFRQKSTYYVANNGSGVLHLYANNEGYQYGPTGIPTSAPIIANGINFGPASNYPWLNNASLSVSVDQYVDNIVINVNHCDFDGDGVQNSFDLDSDNDGCSDSNEYYNNATSAASGQQFGQTGGAVAPVNANGTVNLPAATYTGSYANATSVGTSSSIATQPVNRIINAGTNTTFSVAAAGGSGVTQYQWQVDSGSGFTDISNGAVYNNATTNTLTLTSVPATFNGYVYRVIIRESNFVCSSVVSAERTLTVFPAPVVTIADASITEGGNLSFPVTLSNPSATDITVTLGFTNVTTANGDYTTVPVTVTFLAGATTATATVPTTADTIDELDETFTVAITSTTGTVGSTTDTATGTINDDDNAPTVASISPSNA
;
A
#
# COMPACT_ATOMS: atom_id res chain seq x y z
N MET A 1 -5.46 -47.40 -58.91
CA MET A 1 -4.09 -46.86 -59.09
C MET A 1 -3.70 -46.23 -57.77
N ASN A 2 -2.64 -46.74 -57.12
CA ASN A 2 -1.96 -46.17 -55.92
C ASN A 2 -2.82 -45.98 -54.64
N ILE A 3 -2.30 -46.06 -53.42
CA ILE A 3 -1.30 -46.96 -52.79
C ILE A 3 -1.57 -46.92 -51.27
N GLN A 4 -1.21 -47.95 -50.49
CA GLN A 4 -1.39 -47.92 -49.03
C GLN A 4 -0.31 -47.10 -48.31
N LEU A 5 -0.68 -46.42 -47.22
CA LEU A 5 0.11 -46.30 -45.99
C LEU A 5 -0.84 -46.34 -44.74
N PRO A 6 -0.40 -46.80 -43.54
CA PRO A 6 -1.33 -47.21 -42.47
C PRO A 6 -1.15 -46.53 -41.08
N SER A 7 -2.06 -46.86 -40.14
CA SER A 7 -1.99 -46.68 -38.66
C SER A 7 -2.02 -45.21 -38.14
N PHE A 8 -2.65 -44.86 -37.02
CA PHE A 8 -2.63 -45.51 -35.69
C PHE A 8 -4.02 -45.67 -34.99
N ILE A 9 -4.02 -45.94 -33.67
CA ILE A 9 -5.09 -46.57 -32.88
C ILE A 9 -5.57 -45.66 -31.73
N PHE A 10 -6.88 -45.60 -31.44
CA PHE A 10 -7.51 -45.93 -30.12
C PHE A 10 -9.05 -45.81 -30.12
N LYS A 11 -9.71 -46.32 -29.06
CA LYS A 11 -11.17 -46.49 -28.93
C LYS A 11 -11.76 -45.59 -27.83
N VAL A 12 -13.03 -45.17 -27.98
CA VAL A 12 -13.90 -44.68 -26.89
C VAL A 12 -15.35 -45.22 -27.09
N PRO A 13 -16.07 -45.71 -26.06
CA PRO A 13 -17.38 -46.38 -26.22
C PRO A 13 -18.60 -45.67 -25.59
N ARG A 14 -19.80 -45.86 -26.17
CA ARG A 14 -21.16 -45.57 -25.66
C ARG A 14 -22.19 -46.39 -26.49
N PHE A 15 -23.36 -46.87 -26.04
CA PHE A 15 -23.99 -47.01 -24.70
C PHE A 15 -25.20 -48.00 -24.78
N LEU A 16 -25.83 -48.35 -23.65
CA LEU A 16 -26.99 -49.30 -23.47
C LEU A 16 -26.68 -50.79 -23.80
N PHE A 17 -27.33 -51.80 -23.20
CA PHE A 17 -28.60 -51.84 -22.42
C PHE A 17 -28.52 -52.81 -21.21
N LEU A 18 -29.57 -52.77 -20.39
CA LEU A 18 -30.10 -53.79 -19.48
C LEU A 18 -29.59 -53.84 -18.03
N PHE A 19 -30.52 -53.48 -17.14
CA PHE A 19 -30.53 -53.65 -15.70
C PHE A 19 -30.14 -55.07 -15.25
N TRP A 20 -29.26 -55.16 -14.26
CA TRP A 20 -29.28 -56.26 -13.28
C TRP A 20 -29.16 -55.70 -11.86
N SER A 21 -29.65 -56.43 -10.87
CA SER A 21 -29.97 -55.88 -9.55
C SER A 21 -28.74 -55.66 -8.67
N LEU A 22 -28.16 -54.46 -8.72
CA LEU A 22 -27.43 -53.91 -7.58
C LEU A 22 -28.42 -53.33 -6.57
N TYR A 23 -28.99 -54.22 -5.75
CA TYR A 23 -29.36 -53.83 -4.39
C TYR A 23 -28.05 -53.49 -3.67
N THR A 24 -27.66 -52.20 -3.65
CA THR A 24 -26.60 -51.71 -2.77
C THR A 24 -27.12 -51.83 -1.35
N VAL A 25 -26.83 -52.96 -0.72
CA VAL A 25 -27.10 -53.15 0.71
C VAL A 25 -26.17 -52.21 1.46
N ASN A 26 -26.65 -51.01 1.74
CA ASN A 26 -25.96 -50.01 2.55
C ASN A 26 -25.85 -50.54 3.98
N SER A 27 -24.83 -51.36 4.23
CA SER A 27 -24.49 -51.89 5.54
C SER A 27 -23.89 -50.77 6.38
N SER A 28 -24.75 -49.96 7.00
CA SER A 28 -24.37 -48.98 8.02
C SER A 28 -23.72 -49.71 9.19
N ALA A 29 -22.39 -49.67 9.22
CA ALA A 29 -21.59 -50.29 10.25
C ALA A 29 -21.48 -49.37 11.50
N GLN A 30 -21.15 -49.98 12.61
CA GLN A 30 -21.14 -49.38 13.95
C GLN A 30 -19.78 -48.75 14.26
N VAL A 31 -19.76 -47.64 15.00
CA VAL A 31 -18.50 -47.06 15.50
C VAL A 31 -17.81 -48.01 16.49
N THR A 32 -16.47 -48.03 16.47
CA THR A 32 -15.68 -48.80 17.43
C THR A 32 -15.33 -47.91 18.62
N ALA A 33 -16.16 -47.96 19.66
CA ALA A 33 -15.98 -47.19 20.89
C ALA A 33 -15.06 -47.90 21.91
N ASN A 34 -14.19 -47.12 22.55
CA ASN A 34 -13.49 -47.48 23.78
C ASN A 34 -14.02 -46.56 24.90
N THR A 35 -14.94 -47.07 25.71
CA THR A 35 -15.40 -46.43 26.94
C THR A 35 -14.34 -46.55 28.04
N ASN A 36 -14.44 -45.73 29.09
CA ASN A 36 -13.38 -45.55 30.09
C ASN A 36 -11.99 -45.15 29.51
N PRO A 37 -11.89 -44.20 28.54
CA PRO A 37 -10.60 -43.82 27.95
C PRO A 37 -9.77 -42.96 28.91
N SER A 38 -8.48 -43.28 29.08
CA SER A 38 -7.55 -42.43 29.85
C SER A 38 -7.33 -41.07 29.17
N ASN A 39 -6.89 -40.06 29.93
CA ASN A 39 -6.59 -38.73 29.39
C ASN A 39 -5.62 -38.77 28.20
N ALA A 40 -4.63 -39.68 28.23
CA ALA A 40 -3.71 -39.88 27.12
C ALA A 40 -4.41 -40.40 25.84
N GLN A 41 -5.44 -41.26 25.98
CA GLN A 41 -6.24 -41.74 24.86
C GLN A 41 -7.18 -40.65 24.32
N ILE A 42 -7.80 -39.85 25.20
CA ILE A 42 -8.65 -38.71 24.80
C ILE A 42 -7.81 -37.68 24.03
N ASN A 43 -6.66 -37.28 24.58
CA ASN A 43 -5.73 -36.35 23.94
C ASN A 43 -5.25 -36.87 22.58
N LEU A 44 -4.90 -38.17 22.49
CA LEU A 44 -4.48 -38.80 21.24
C LEU A 44 -5.60 -38.86 20.19
N ALA A 45 -6.86 -39.05 20.60
CA ALA A 45 -8.02 -39.04 19.70
C ALA A 45 -8.36 -37.63 19.19
N LEU A 46 -7.96 -36.58 19.91
CA LEU A 46 -8.11 -35.17 19.52
C LEU A 46 -6.86 -34.57 18.85
N GLN A 47 -5.75 -35.30 18.78
CA GLN A 47 -4.45 -34.79 18.31
C GLN A 47 -4.39 -34.71 16.77
N GLY A 48 -4.57 -33.52 16.21
CA GLY A 48 -4.33 -33.24 14.79
C GLY A 48 -2.91 -32.75 14.48
N PRO A 49 -2.59 -32.45 13.20
CA PRO A 49 -1.30 -31.91 12.79
C PRO A 49 -1.08 -30.49 13.32
N GLY A 50 0.19 -30.07 13.38
CA GLY A 50 0.60 -28.70 13.73
C GLY A 50 0.55 -28.34 15.21
N ILE A 51 -0.04 -29.17 16.08
CA ILE A 51 -0.20 -28.89 17.52
C ILE A 51 0.35 -30.02 18.38
N VAL A 52 0.42 -29.81 19.70
CA VAL A 52 0.67 -30.84 20.71
C VAL A 52 -0.36 -30.72 21.83
N ILE A 53 -1.11 -31.79 22.11
CA ILE A 53 -2.10 -31.86 23.19
C ILE A 53 -1.49 -32.53 24.42
N THR A 54 -1.59 -31.88 25.58
CA THR A 54 -1.04 -32.37 26.86
C THR A 54 -1.98 -32.12 28.04
N GLY A 55 -1.66 -32.74 29.19
CA GLY A 55 -2.47 -32.62 30.41
C GLY A 55 -3.80 -33.37 30.30
N GLY A 56 -4.87 -32.72 30.77
CA GLY A 56 -6.20 -33.30 30.88
C GLY A 56 -6.66 -33.39 32.33
N THR A 57 -7.77 -32.72 32.63
CA THR A 57 -8.53 -32.82 33.89
C THR A 57 -9.97 -33.13 33.51
N LEU A 58 -10.53 -34.21 34.03
CA LEU A 58 -11.94 -34.59 33.85
C LEU A 58 -12.69 -34.26 35.15
N VAL A 59 -13.81 -33.56 35.02
CA VAL A 59 -14.70 -33.14 36.10
C VAL A 59 -16.12 -33.50 35.67
N GLY A 60 -17.00 -33.84 36.61
CA GLY A 60 -18.41 -34.06 36.32
C GLY A 60 -19.27 -34.29 37.55
N ALA A 61 -20.58 -34.35 37.36
CA ALA A 61 -21.56 -34.54 38.44
C ALA A 61 -21.36 -35.89 39.17
N GLN A 62 -20.90 -36.92 38.45
CA GLN A 62 -20.50 -38.19 39.03
C GLN A 62 -19.12 -38.06 39.72
N THR A 63 -19.12 -38.09 41.06
CA THR A 63 -17.92 -37.83 41.89
C THR A 63 -16.83 -38.91 41.80
N ASP A 64 -17.18 -40.15 41.45
CA ASP A 64 -16.18 -41.19 41.12
C ASP A 64 -15.70 -41.01 39.68
N GLY A 65 -14.47 -40.50 39.53
CA GLY A 65 -13.83 -40.24 38.24
C GLY A 65 -13.55 -41.47 37.36
N ALA A 66 -13.75 -42.69 37.86
CA ALA A 66 -13.77 -43.92 37.06
C ALA A 66 -15.19 -44.25 36.55
N ILE A 67 -16.23 -44.04 37.37
CA ILE A 67 -17.65 -44.23 36.97
C ILE A 67 -18.07 -43.16 35.95
N LEU A 68 -17.74 -41.89 36.22
CA LEU A 68 -17.88 -40.77 35.28
C LEU A 68 -17.32 -41.14 33.90
N ARG A 69 -16.11 -41.70 33.89
CA ARG A 69 -15.36 -42.03 32.67
C ARG A 69 -15.83 -43.32 31.99
N SER A 70 -16.38 -44.29 32.73
CA SER A 70 -17.00 -45.49 32.12
C SER A 70 -18.37 -45.21 31.52
N ASN A 71 -19.10 -44.24 32.06
CA ASN A 71 -20.46 -43.92 31.63
C ASN A 71 -20.44 -42.85 30.54
N GLN A 72 -19.85 -41.68 30.79
CA GLN A 72 -20.08 -40.43 30.07
C GLN A 72 -18.95 -40.02 29.09
N VAL A 73 -17.89 -40.82 28.97
CA VAL A 73 -16.75 -40.52 28.09
C VAL A 73 -16.30 -41.74 27.28
N ALA A 74 -16.14 -41.55 25.96
CA ALA A 74 -15.56 -42.54 25.07
C ALA A 74 -14.55 -41.92 24.09
N THR A 75 -13.63 -42.74 23.58
CA THR A 75 -12.89 -42.44 22.35
C THR A 75 -13.33 -43.43 21.29
N PHE A 76 -13.58 -42.96 20.07
CA PHE A 76 -14.07 -43.81 18.99
C PHE A 76 -13.15 -43.81 17.77
N THR A 77 -13.17 -44.93 17.07
CA THR A 77 -12.48 -45.15 15.79
C THR A 77 -13.43 -45.84 14.82
N ASN A 78 -13.11 -45.78 13.52
CA ASN A 78 -14.01 -46.24 12.46
C ASN A 78 -15.36 -45.50 12.49
N GLY A 79 -15.32 -44.17 12.43
CA GLY A 79 -16.41 -43.38 11.81
C GLY A 79 -16.39 -43.62 10.30
N ILE A 80 -17.55 -43.83 9.67
CA ILE A 80 -17.63 -44.65 8.45
C ILE A 80 -18.23 -43.91 7.26
N THR A 81 -17.54 -44.00 6.13
CA THR A 81 -18.07 -43.74 4.78
C THR A 81 -19.27 -44.67 4.49
N GLY A 82 -20.47 -44.27 4.95
CA GLY A 82 -21.69 -45.08 4.92
C GLY A 82 -22.48 -45.14 6.22
N ALA A 83 -22.03 -44.47 7.30
CA ALA A 83 -22.76 -44.32 8.57
C ALA A 83 -22.72 -42.88 9.13
N GLY A 84 -22.70 -41.88 8.23
CA GLY A 84 -23.15 -40.50 8.44
C GLY A 84 -22.37 -39.57 9.38
N LEU A 85 -21.59 -40.07 10.34
CA LEU A 85 -20.61 -39.25 11.06
C LEU A 85 -19.57 -38.72 10.07
N GLY A 86 -19.30 -37.42 10.08
CA GLY A 86 -18.49 -36.74 9.07
C GLY A 86 -16.99 -37.04 9.15
N PHE A 87 -16.51 -37.78 10.15
CA PHE A 87 -15.09 -37.96 10.44
C PHE A 87 -14.79 -39.35 11.07
N PRO A 88 -13.55 -39.89 10.89
CA PRO A 88 -13.27 -41.31 11.11
C PRO A 88 -12.89 -41.72 12.53
N SER A 89 -12.62 -40.77 13.43
CA SER A 89 -12.20 -41.01 14.81
C SER A 89 -12.30 -39.75 15.65
N GLY A 90 -12.44 -39.89 16.96
CA GLY A 90 -12.54 -38.73 17.84
C GLY A 90 -12.73 -39.07 19.32
N ALA A 91 -12.95 -38.02 20.11
CA ALA A 91 -13.48 -38.14 21.47
C ALA A 91 -15.00 -37.92 21.46
N TYR A 92 -15.68 -38.49 22.43
CA TYR A 92 -17.12 -38.39 22.60
C TYR A 92 -17.43 -38.19 24.09
N PHE A 93 -18.25 -37.19 24.38
CA PHE A 93 -18.72 -36.84 25.70
C PHE A 93 -20.25 -36.82 25.65
N SER A 94 -20.90 -37.42 26.63
CA SER A 94 -22.35 -37.43 26.71
C SER A 94 -22.78 -37.15 28.14
N THR A 95 -23.97 -36.60 28.31
CA THR A 95 -24.64 -36.59 29.60
C THR A 95 -25.15 -37.98 29.96
N GLY A 96 -25.49 -38.78 28.94
CA GLY A 96 -25.92 -40.16 29.08
C GLY A 96 -24.83 -41.24 29.08
N ASN A 97 -25.25 -42.44 28.73
CA ASN A 97 -24.43 -43.64 28.77
C ASN A 97 -23.82 -43.96 27.40
N THR A 98 -22.56 -43.57 27.22
CA THR A 98 -21.76 -43.79 26.01
C THR A 98 -21.65 -45.25 25.55
N THR A 99 -21.91 -46.24 26.42
CA THR A 99 -22.03 -47.64 25.98
C THR A 99 -23.36 -47.89 25.29
N LEU A 100 -24.47 -47.35 25.81
CA LEU A 100 -25.79 -47.48 25.19
C LEU A 100 -25.83 -46.73 23.85
N GLU A 101 -25.50 -45.43 23.89
CA GLU A 101 -25.65 -44.48 22.78
C GLU A 101 -24.84 -44.85 21.52
N LEU A 102 -23.63 -45.40 21.72
CA LEU A 102 -22.71 -45.77 20.63
C LEU A 102 -22.84 -47.23 20.19
N THR A 103 -23.68 -48.05 20.84
CA THR A 103 -23.84 -49.47 20.47
C THR A 103 -25.25 -49.91 20.11
N ASN A 104 -26.27 -49.10 20.41
CA ASN A 104 -27.64 -49.35 20.00
C ASN A 104 -28.01 -48.56 18.73
N ARG A 105 -29.20 -48.84 18.23
CA ARG A 105 -29.84 -48.11 17.13
C ARG A 105 -31.20 -47.69 17.60
N ASN A 106 -31.51 -46.42 17.42
CA ASN A 106 -32.84 -45.87 17.59
C ASN A 106 -33.86 -46.65 16.75
N THR A 107 -34.54 -47.58 17.41
CA THR A 107 -35.49 -48.54 16.82
C THR A 107 -36.78 -48.65 17.64
N VAL A 108 -36.75 -48.11 18.84
CA VAL A 108 -37.83 -47.82 19.78
C VAL A 108 -37.41 -46.53 20.49
N ILE A 109 -38.35 -45.72 20.99
CA ILE A 109 -37.98 -44.65 21.93
C ILE A 109 -37.40 -45.32 23.19
N GLN A 110 -36.10 -45.18 23.37
CA GLN A 110 -35.39 -45.46 24.61
C GLN A 110 -34.91 -44.13 25.18
N GLN A 111 -34.76 -44.08 26.49
CA GLN A 111 -33.99 -43.05 27.17
C GLN A 111 -32.66 -43.69 27.53
N SER A 112 -31.58 -42.94 27.41
CA SER A 112 -30.30 -43.32 27.96
C SER A 112 -30.33 -43.20 29.51
N ALA A 113 -29.24 -43.60 30.17
CA ALA A 113 -29.28 -44.15 31.52
C ALA A 113 -28.54 -43.31 32.58
N PHE A 114 -29.17 -42.21 33.01
CA PHE A 114 -28.99 -41.49 34.30
C PHE A 114 -27.62 -41.67 35.02
N PRO A 115 -26.48 -41.23 34.47
CA PRO A 115 -25.16 -41.61 35.01
C PRO A 115 -24.83 -41.13 36.44
N ALA A 116 -25.45 -40.07 36.91
CA ALA A 116 -25.28 -39.45 38.23
C ALA A 116 -26.60 -39.36 39.04
N ALA A 117 -27.70 -39.89 38.51
CA ALA A 117 -29.00 -40.02 39.19
C ALA A 117 -29.54 -38.72 39.82
N GLY A 118 -29.43 -37.60 39.07
CA GLY A 118 -29.94 -36.29 39.49
C GLY A 118 -29.01 -35.48 40.39
N ALA A 119 -27.73 -35.88 40.52
CA ALA A 119 -26.71 -35.02 41.10
C ALA A 119 -26.42 -33.81 40.20
N THR A 120 -26.24 -32.63 40.78
CA THR A 120 -25.97 -31.39 40.03
C THR A 120 -24.57 -30.84 40.26
N LEU A 121 -24.01 -30.26 39.20
CA LEU A 121 -22.74 -29.54 39.19
C LEU A 121 -22.80 -28.44 38.12
N SER A 122 -22.39 -27.22 38.45
CA SER A 122 -22.34 -26.11 37.50
C SER A 122 -20.92 -25.88 36.96
N ASP A 123 -20.83 -25.54 35.67
CA ASP A 123 -19.61 -25.00 35.06
C ASP A 123 -19.82 -23.52 34.72
N ALA A 124 -18.87 -22.68 35.10
CA ALA A 124 -18.99 -21.23 34.97
C ALA A 124 -19.10 -20.76 33.51
N ASP A 125 -18.36 -21.37 32.58
CA ASP A 125 -18.45 -20.99 31.17
C ASP A 125 -19.73 -21.55 30.53
N LEU A 126 -20.14 -22.78 30.87
CA LEU A 126 -21.40 -23.38 30.38
C LEU A 126 -22.63 -22.58 30.84
N SER A 127 -22.62 -22.06 32.07
CA SER A 127 -23.70 -21.24 32.62
C SER A 127 -23.98 -19.94 31.85
N THR A 128 -23.05 -19.51 30.97
CA THR A 128 -23.25 -18.38 30.04
C THR A 128 -24.04 -18.75 28.77
N ILE A 129 -24.19 -20.05 28.49
CA ILE A 129 -24.99 -20.61 27.40
C ILE A 129 -26.38 -20.99 27.92
N ASP A 130 -26.44 -21.75 29.02
CA ASP A 130 -27.67 -21.98 29.77
C ASP A 130 -27.36 -22.19 31.28
N PRO A 131 -27.93 -21.39 32.20
CA PRO A 131 -27.71 -21.54 33.63
C PRO A 131 -28.47 -22.73 34.26
N THR A 132 -29.41 -23.39 33.54
CA THR A 132 -30.05 -24.62 34.05
C THR A 132 -29.28 -25.88 33.71
N ALA A 133 -28.33 -25.81 32.75
CA ALA A 133 -27.46 -26.89 32.33
C ALA A 133 -26.48 -27.28 33.46
N THR A 134 -26.93 -28.17 34.33
CA THR A 134 -26.32 -28.46 35.64
C THR A 134 -26.42 -29.92 36.04
N ARG A 135 -27.15 -30.73 35.29
CA ARG A 135 -27.37 -32.15 35.58
C ARG A 135 -26.42 -32.99 34.72
N ASP A 136 -25.98 -34.09 35.30
CA ASP A 136 -25.10 -35.08 34.67
C ASP A 136 -23.90 -34.48 33.89
N LEU A 137 -23.41 -33.33 34.35
CA LEU A 137 -22.38 -32.53 33.69
C LEU A 137 -21.10 -33.34 33.52
N VAL A 138 -20.46 -33.24 32.36
CA VAL A 138 -19.08 -33.70 32.13
C VAL A 138 -18.25 -32.63 31.43
N ALA A 139 -17.10 -32.29 32.02
CA ALA A 139 -16.16 -31.29 31.55
C ALA A 139 -14.74 -31.85 31.46
N TYR A 140 -14.08 -31.68 30.32
CA TYR A 140 -12.70 -32.10 30.07
C TYR A 140 -11.83 -30.91 29.63
N THR A 141 -10.87 -30.54 30.47
CA THR A 141 -9.96 -29.39 30.25
C THR A 141 -8.53 -29.87 30.01
N PHE A 142 -7.91 -29.44 28.92
CA PHE A 142 -6.57 -29.84 28.51
C PHE A 142 -5.77 -28.68 27.90
N THR A 143 -4.50 -28.90 27.59
CA THR A 143 -3.58 -27.89 27.07
C THR A 143 -3.23 -28.18 25.62
N ILE A 144 -3.32 -27.16 24.76
CA ILE A 144 -2.89 -27.19 23.35
C ILE A 144 -1.68 -26.27 23.20
N THR A 145 -0.55 -26.78 22.73
CA THR A 145 0.59 -25.97 22.27
C THR A 145 0.64 -25.95 20.75
N LEU A 146 0.72 -24.77 20.15
CA LEU A 146 0.79 -24.57 18.71
C LEU A 146 2.23 -24.76 18.19
N GLY A 147 2.37 -25.22 16.94
CA GLY A 147 3.64 -25.21 16.22
C GLY A 147 4.12 -23.78 15.90
N PRO A 148 5.41 -23.60 15.55
CA PRO A 148 6.03 -22.28 15.36
C PRO A 148 5.53 -21.51 14.13
N THR A 149 4.79 -22.15 13.22
CA THR A 149 4.14 -21.52 12.05
C THR A 149 2.61 -21.44 12.19
N ILE A 150 2.02 -22.04 13.24
CA ILE A 150 0.57 -22.19 13.36
C ILE A 150 -0.06 -20.90 13.91
N THR A 151 -0.91 -20.29 13.10
CA THR A 151 -1.61 -19.02 13.34
C THR A 151 -3.09 -19.22 13.68
N GLY A 152 -3.57 -20.47 13.75
CA GLY A 152 -4.95 -20.77 14.10
C GLY A 152 -5.21 -22.23 14.47
N LEU A 153 -6.46 -22.52 14.82
CA LEU A 153 -6.96 -23.86 15.12
C LEU A 153 -8.23 -24.15 14.33
N ARG A 154 -8.42 -25.40 13.91
CA ARG A 154 -9.68 -25.93 13.38
C ARG A 154 -10.15 -27.11 14.22
N ILE A 155 -11.45 -27.15 14.51
CA ILE A 155 -12.14 -28.25 15.20
C ILE A 155 -13.39 -28.63 14.40
N GLY A 156 -13.59 -29.94 14.21
CA GLY A 156 -14.81 -30.51 13.62
C GLY A 156 -15.65 -31.22 14.68
N TYR A 157 -16.97 -31.16 14.58
CA TYR A 157 -17.86 -31.83 15.53
C TYR A 157 -19.23 -32.22 14.93
N HIS A 158 -19.86 -33.18 15.59
CA HIS A 158 -21.31 -33.44 15.55
C HIS A 158 -21.81 -33.39 17.01
N PHE A 159 -23.11 -33.26 17.18
CA PHE A 159 -23.79 -33.60 18.43
C PHE A 159 -25.15 -34.24 18.10
N GLY A 160 -25.74 -34.93 19.06
CA GLY A 160 -27.08 -35.51 18.97
C GLY A 160 -27.81 -35.52 20.31
N SER A 161 -29.11 -35.79 20.26
CA SER A 161 -30.00 -35.73 21.43
C SER A 161 -31.21 -36.64 21.30
N GLU A 162 -31.72 -37.08 22.45
CA GLU A 162 -33.01 -37.78 22.61
C GLU A 162 -34.22 -36.80 22.61
N GLU A 163 -34.03 -35.51 22.86
CA GLU A 163 -35.11 -34.49 22.89
C GLU A 163 -35.76 -34.20 21.52
N TYR A 164 -35.02 -34.41 20.43
CA TYR A 164 -35.48 -34.10 19.07
C TYR A 164 -36.60 -35.05 18.63
N PRO A 165 -37.65 -34.61 17.90
CA PRO A 165 -37.96 -33.24 17.48
C PRO A 165 -38.91 -32.50 18.43
N ASP A 166 -39.24 -33.09 19.57
CA ASP A 166 -40.45 -32.78 20.34
C ASP A 166 -40.24 -31.68 21.40
N TYR A 167 -39.06 -31.60 21.99
CA TYR A 167 -38.69 -30.59 23.01
C TYR A 167 -37.82 -29.45 22.46
N VAL A 168 -37.51 -29.47 21.15
CA VAL A 168 -36.66 -28.49 20.46
C VAL A 168 -37.05 -27.04 20.78
N GLY A 169 -36.10 -26.24 21.24
CA GLY A 169 -36.21 -24.79 21.43
C GLY A 169 -36.79 -24.36 22.78
N THR A 170 -36.73 -25.18 23.81
CA THR A 170 -37.37 -25.01 25.12
C THR A 170 -36.34 -24.83 26.26
N VAL A 171 -36.72 -25.18 27.50
CA VAL A 171 -35.87 -25.11 28.71
C VAL A 171 -35.17 -26.44 29.02
N PHE A 172 -35.51 -27.50 28.27
CA PHE A 172 -34.92 -28.82 28.39
C PHE A 172 -33.66 -28.96 27.52
N ASP A 173 -33.53 -28.12 26.48
CA ASP A 173 -32.43 -28.12 25.51
C ASP A 173 -31.01 -28.06 26.10
N ASP A 174 -30.39 -29.23 26.28
CA ASP A 174 -29.08 -29.46 26.93
C ASP A 174 -27.97 -28.55 26.38
N ALA A 175 -27.04 -28.11 27.22
CA ALA A 175 -25.99 -27.19 26.80
C ALA A 175 -24.64 -27.89 26.60
N PHE A 176 -23.89 -27.44 25.59
CA PHE A 176 -22.48 -27.79 25.41
C PHE A 176 -21.64 -26.58 25.01
N GLY A 177 -20.34 -26.64 25.29
CA GLY A 177 -19.40 -25.56 24.97
C GLY A 177 -18.00 -26.05 24.66
N PHE A 178 -17.32 -25.32 23.77
CA PHE A 178 -15.92 -25.52 23.41
C PHE A 178 -15.16 -24.23 23.71
N PHE A 179 -14.47 -24.20 24.83
CA PHE A 179 -13.97 -22.98 25.44
C PHE A 179 -12.45 -22.92 25.32
N ILE A 180 -11.93 -21.86 24.70
CA ILE A 180 -10.50 -21.62 24.55
C ILE A 180 -10.06 -20.31 25.22
N SER A 181 -8.93 -20.35 25.91
CA SER A 181 -8.27 -19.17 26.51
C SER A 181 -6.74 -19.29 26.39
N GLY A 182 -6.02 -18.16 26.37
CA GLY A 182 -4.57 -18.11 26.19
C GLY A 182 -4.08 -16.82 25.50
N PRO A 183 -2.83 -16.78 25.02
CA PRO A 183 -2.23 -15.59 24.41
C PRO A 183 -3.07 -15.00 23.26
N GLY A 184 -3.40 -13.72 23.35
CA GLY A 184 -4.24 -13.02 22.37
C GLY A 184 -5.76 -13.23 22.52
N ILE A 185 -6.22 -14.00 23.52
CA ILE A 185 -7.65 -14.20 23.81
C ILE A 185 -7.99 -13.52 25.14
N THR A 186 -8.89 -12.54 25.10
CA THR A 186 -9.42 -11.90 26.31
C THR A 186 -10.45 -12.81 26.97
N GLY A 187 -10.14 -13.35 28.16
CA GLY A 187 -11.02 -14.26 28.89
C GLY A 187 -11.19 -15.61 28.17
N THR A 188 -12.40 -16.15 28.20
CA THR A 188 -12.77 -17.40 27.53
C THR A 188 -13.55 -17.12 26.25
N ARG A 189 -13.19 -17.78 25.14
CA ARG A 189 -13.96 -17.74 23.89
C ARG A 189 -14.67 -19.08 23.65
N ASN A 190 -15.99 -19.07 23.52
CA ASN A 190 -16.74 -20.24 23.04
C ASN A 190 -16.59 -20.40 21.51
N LEU A 191 -16.44 -21.64 21.07
CA LEU A 191 -16.38 -22.08 19.67
C LEU A 191 -17.59 -22.91 19.26
N ALA A 192 -18.39 -23.43 20.21
CA ALA A 192 -19.63 -24.15 19.95
C ALA A 192 -20.75 -23.17 19.57
N THR A 193 -20.82 -22.82 18.28
CA THR A 193 -21.78 -21.83 17.75
C THR A 193 -22.44 -22.25 16.44
N THR A 194 -23.62 -21.67 16.15
CA THR A 194 -24.36 -21.83 14.88
C THR A 194 -23.58 -21.23 13.71
N PRO A 195 -23.83 -21.62 12.44
CA PRO A 195 -23.27 -20.93 11.27
C PRO A 195 -23.46 -19.40 11.29
N ALA A 196 -24.55 -18.91 11.90
CA ALA A 196 -24.83 -17.49 12.12
C ALA A 196 -24.07 -16.84 13.30
N GLY A 197 -23.39 -17.63 14.14
CA GLY A 197 -22.48 -17.16 15.19
C GLY A 197 -22.99 -17.27 16.63
N SER A 198 -24.27 -17.60 16.84
CA SER A 198 -24.89 -17.68 18.17
C SER A 198 -24.31 -18.83 19.02
N PRO A 199 -24.06 -18.65 20.33
CA PRO A 199 -23.88 -19.75 21.28
C PRO A 199 -25.01 -20.78 21.15
N THR A 200 -24.68 -22.06 21.32
CA THR A 200 -25.58 -23.17 20.99
C THR A 200 -25.79 -24.07 22.20
N SER A 201 -27.05 -24.33 22.54
CA SER A 201 -27.42 -25.56 23.24
C SER A 201 -28.00 -26.55 22.20
N ILE A 202 -27.95 -27.84 22.51
CA ILE A 202 -27.98 -28.97 21.57
C ILE A 202 -29.26 -29.02 20.73
N ASN A 203 -30.39 -28.52 21.24
CA ASN A 203 -31.64 -28.50 20.48
C ASN A 203 -32.15 -27.12 20.07
N LYS A 204 -31.59 -26.03 20.59
CA LYS A 204 -32.08 -24.65 20.35
C LYS A 204 -31.93 -24.17 18.90
N ILE A 205 -31.33 -24.94 17.99
CA ILE A 205 -30.94 -24.48 16.66
C ILE A 205 -31.46 -25.35 15.48
N ASN A 206 -32.23 -26.43 15.68
CA ASN A 206 -32.83 -27.19 14.55
C ASN A 206 -34.29 -26.78 14.29
N GLY A 207 -34.79 -27.10 13.10
CA GLY A 207 -36.22 -27.15 12.84
C GLY A 207 -36.84 -28.42 13.42
N GLY A 208 -37.38 -28.32 14.64
CA GLY A 208 -38.40 -29.22 15.19
C GLY A 208 -39.78 -28.56 15.15
N PHE A 209 -40.71 -29.04 15.99
CA PHE A 209 -41.91 -28.27 16.34
C PHE A 209 -41.68 -27.68 17.73
N PRO A 210 -41.51 -26.35 17.87
CA PRO A 210 -41.07 -25.77 19.12
C PRO A 210 -42.07 -26.01 20.26
N GLY A 211 -41.66 -26.76 21.27
CA GLY A 211 -42.51 -27.07 22.42
C GLY A 211 -43.73 -27.93 22.08
N SER A 212 -43.56 -29.01 21.32
CA SER A 212 -44.69 -29.82 20.83
C SER A 212 -45.45 -30.56 21.94
N VAL A 213 -44.83 -30.75 23.10
CA VAL A 213 -45.36 -31.47 24.27
C VAL A 213 -45.80 -30.49 25.37
N ALA A 214 -46.88 -30.84 26.08
CA ALA A 214 -47.55 -29.97 27.05
C ALA A 214 -46.67 -29.61 28.26
N GLY A 215 -46.19 -28.36 28.29
CA GLY A 215 -45.41 -27.78 29.38
C GLY A 215 -44.19 -26.98 28.90
N ALA A 216 -43.67 -27.33 27.71
CA ALA A 216 -42.42 -26.79 27.20
C ALA A 216 -42.65 -25.59 26.27
N THR A 217 -42.91 -24.38 26.77
CA THR A 217 -42.98 -23.20 25.89
C THR A 217 -41.60 -22.84 25.31
N PRO A 218 -41.48 -22.47 24.02
CA PRO A 218 -40.20 -22.13 23.43
C PRO A 218 -39.53 -20.92 24.10
N VAL A 219 -38.22 -21.02 24.33
CA VAL A 219 -37.42 -19.93 24.91
C VAL A 219 -37.02 -18.90 23.86
N ALA A 220 -36.79 -17.65 24.30
CA ALA A 220 -36.47 -16.53 23.41
C ALA A 220 -35.14 -16.67 22.62
N ALA A 221 -34.32 -17.67 22.95
CA ALA A 221 -33.05 -17.98 22.30
C ALA A 221 -33.14 -19.05 21.17
N TYR A 222 -34.34 -19.57 20.88
CA TYR A 222 -34.53 -20.58 19.83
C TYR A 222 -34.33 -20.01 18.41
N ASP A 223 -33.41 -20.61 17.64
CA ASP A 223 -33.15 -20.32 16.22
C ASP A 223 -33.59 -21.48 15.32
N GLY A 224 -34.88 -21.53 15.01
CA GLY A 224 -35.44 -22.51 14.07
C GLY A 224 -34.97 -22.39 12.61
N THR A 225 -34.09 -21.45 12.26
CA THR A 225 -33.65 -21.25 10.87
C THR A 225 -32.66 -22.31 10.39
N GLN A 226 -31.84 -22.89 11.27
CA GLN A 226 -30.76 -23.82 10.88
C GLN A 226 -31.24 -25.28 10.67
N SER A 227 -32.52 -25.50 10.37
CA SER A 227 -33.13 -26.81 10.14
C SER A 227 -32.38 -27.73 9.15
N ALA A 228 -31.68 -27.17 8.17
CA ALA A 228 -30.84 -27.91 7.22
C ALA A 228 -29.59 -28.60 7.84
N LEU A 229 -29.28 -28.32 9.11
CA LEU A 229 -28.20 -28.97 9.87
C LEU A 229 -28.62 -30.29 10.53
N TYR A 230 -29.92 -30.62 10.62
CA TYR A 230 -30.39 -31.82 11.34
C TYR A 230 -30.49 -33.05 10.44
N ILE A 231 -30.14 -34.19 11.02
CA ILE A 231 -30.35 -35.54 10.50
C ILE A 231 -31.29 -36.24 11.49
N ASN A 232 -32.52 -36.55 11.09
CA ASN A 232 -33.37 -37.48 11.85
C ASN A 232 -32.68 -38.86 11.82
N ASN A 233 -32.39 -39.42 13.00
CA ASN A 233 -31.63 -40.66 13.12
C ASN A 233 -32.46 -41.88 13.55
N GLY A 234 -33.77 -41.76 13.68
CA GLY A 234 -34.66 -42.91 13.94
C GLY A 234 -36.09 -42.56 14.34
N HIS A 235 -36.37 -41.31 14.72
CA HIS A 235 -37.66 -40.95 15.32
C HIS A 235 -38.85 -41.21 14.38
N THR A 236 -39.85 -41.91 14.89
CA THR A 236 -40.94 -42.56 14.12
C THR A 236 -42.09 -41.62 13.72
N THR A 237 -41.84 -40.32 13.68
CA THR A 237 -42.85 -39.28 13.44
C THR A 237 -42.94 -38.87 11.97
N THR A 238 -44.01 -39.27 11.28
CA THR A 238 -44.36 -38.76 9.94
C THR A 238 -45.34 -37.59 10.08
N VAL A 239 -45.06 -36.46 9.44
CA VAL A 239 -46.00 -35.32 9.37
C VAL A 239 -47.08 -35.60 8.31
N SER A 240 -48.34 -35.53 8.71
CA SER A 240 -49.49 -35.66 7.81
C SER A 240 -50.57 -34.62 8.15
N GLY A 241 -50.98 -33.82 7.16
CA GLY A 241 -51.99 -32.77 7.36
C GLY A 241 -51.58 -31.65 8.33
N GLY A 242 -50.30 -31.52 8.68
CA GLY A 242 -49.80 -30.57 9.68
C GLY A 242 -49.81 -31.10 11.12
N ALA A 243 -50.15 -32.37 11.33
CA ALA A 243 -50.02 -33.06 12.62
C ALA A 243 -49.05 -34.25 12.51
N TYR A 244 -48.46 -34.65 13.63
CA TYR A 244 -47.67 -35.88 13.69
C TYR A 244 -48.57 -37.11 13.81
N VAL A 245 -48.21 -38.17 13.08
CA VAL A 245 -48.82 -39.49 13.20
C VAL A 245 -47.71 -40.50 13.51
N ALA A 246 -47.90 -41.29 14.56
CA ALA A 246 -46.99 -42.37 14.90
C ALA A 246 -46.91 -43.38 13.75
N ASN A 247 -45.70 -43.61 13.23
CA ASN A 247 -45.50 -44.49 12.10
C ASN A 247 -45.52 -45.95 12.57
N THR A 248 -46.64 -46.64 12.33
CA THR A 248 -46.86 -48.02 12.81
C THR A 248 -46.17 -49.09 11.95
N ASP A 249 -45.44 -48.71 10.90
CA ASP A 249 -44.63 -49.63 10.09
C ASP A 249 -43.19 -49.68 10.67
N PRO A 250 -42.64 -50.87 11.00
CA PRO A 250 -41.27 -50.97 11.54
C PRO A 250 -40.24 -50.62 10.45
N GLN A 251 -39.75 -49.38 10.48
CA GLN A 251 -39.09 -48.73 9.35
C GLN A 251 -37.87 -49.50 8.80
N PRO A 252 -37.98 -50.11 7.59
CA PRO A 252 -36.91 -50.92 7.01
C PRO A 252 -36.01 -50.04 6.11
N GLY A 253 -35.34 -49.06 6.71
CA GLY A 253 -34.45 -48.11 6.02
C GLY A 253 -33.00 -48.17 6.53
N PRO A 254 -32.00 -47.82 5.69
CA PRO A 254 -30.64 -47.62 6.18
C PRO A 254 -30.57 -46.31 6.97
N PHE A 255 -30.46 -46.41 8.30
CA PHE A 255 -30.22 -45.26 9.18
C PHE A 255 -29.01 -44.45 8.71
N PRO A 256 -29.06 -43.11 8.74
CA PRO A 256 -27.95 -42.28 8.32
C PRO A 256 -26.75 -42.40 9.28
N ILE A 257 -26.97 -42.49 10.60
CA ILE A 257 -25.95 -42.68 11.63
C ILE A 257 -26.35 -43.86 12.55
N PHE A 258 -25.36 -44.62 13.05
CA PHE A 258 -25.57 -45.71 14.01
C PHE A 258 -25.31 -45.19 15.43
N THR A 259 -26.34 -44.59 16.04
CA THR A 259 -26.38 -44.06 17.42
C THR A 259 -27.83 -44.12 17.95
N GLU A 260 -28.03 -44.06 19.26
CA GLU A 260 -29.37 -44.13 19.87
C GLU A 260 -30.20 -42.82 19.79
N PHE A 261 -29.56 -41.68 19.53
CA PHE A 261 -30.23 -40.38 19.44
C PHE A 261 -31.39 -40.29 18.43
N ASN A 262 -32.38 -39.44 18.72
CA ASN A 262 -33.49 -39.12 17.82
C ASN A 262 -33.06 -38.15 16.70
N GLY A 263 -32.23 -37.16 17.03
CA GLY A 263 -31.64 -36.23 16.08
C GLY A 263 -30.12 -36.14 16.25
N VAL A 264 -29.39 -35.99 15.15
CA VAL A 264 -27.94 -35.74 15.14
C VAL A 264 -27.64 -34.64 14.11
N THR A 265 -26.67 -33.78 14.36
CA THR A 265 -26.25 -32.76 13.38
C THR A 265 -25.44 -33.35 12.23
N ARG A 266 -25.41 -32.62 11.12
CA ARG A 266 -24.39 -32.72 10.07
C ARG A 266 -23.04 -32.21 10.59
N PHE A 267 -21.96 -32.53 9.88
CA PHE A 267 -20.62 -32.08 10.25
C PHE A 267 -20.50 -30.55 10.31
N ILE A 268 -20.25 -30.03 11.52
CA ILE A 268 -19.93 -28.62 11.75
C ILE A 268 -18.41 -28.49 11.89
N THR A 269 -17.85 -27.42 11.36
CA THR A 269 -16.43 -27.08 11.47
C THR A 269 -16.28 -25.65 11.98
N ARG A 270 -15.37 -25.44 12.92
CA ARG A 270 -15.07 -24.13 13.51
C ARG A 270 -13.59 -23.83 13.42
N THR A 271 -13.29 -22.57 13.18
CA THR A 271 -11.94 -22.04 12.99
C THR A 271 -11.69 -20.87 13.94
N VAL A 272 -10.51 -20.85 14.54
CA VAL A 272 -9.98 -19.73 15.32
C VAL A 272 -8.70 -19.26 14.62
N ASN A 273 -8.72 -18.04 14.09
CA ASN A 273 -7.56 -17.41 13.45
C ASN A 273 -6.86 -16.43 14.40
N ASN A 274 -5.67 -15.98 14.00
CA ASN A 274 -4.86 -14.96 14.67
C ASN A 274 -4.39 -15.36 16.09
N LEU A 275 -4.14 -16.66 16.28
CA LEU A 275 -3.45 -17.18 17.46
C LEU A 275 -1.94 -16.96 17.34
N THR A 276 -1.27 -16.91 18.48
CA THR A 276 0.18 -16.67 18.58
C THR A 276 0.95 -17.95 18.22
N PRO A 277 1.81 -17.97 17.18
CA PRO A 277 2.60 -19.15 16.83
C PRO A 277 3.54 -19.57 17.96
N GLY A 278 3.67 -20.88 18.19
CA GLY A 278 4.34 -21.41 19.39
C GLY A 278 3.57 -21.22 20.70
N GLY A 279 2.41 -20.55 20.69
CA GLY A 279 1.62 -20.25 21.88
C GLY A 279 0.97 -21.47 22.51
N THR A 280 0.74 -21.40 23.82
CA THR A 280 0.07 -22.45 24.60
C THR A 280 -1.28 -21.95 25.11
N TYR A 281 -2.32 -22.75 24.91
CA TYR A 281 -3.72 -22.45 25.14
C TYR A 281 -4.37 -23.50 26.04
N THR A 282 -5.32 -23.07 26.86
CA THR A 282 -6.22 -23.98 27.59
C THR A 282 -7.47 -24.20 26.73
N PHE A 283 -7.88 -25.46 26.59
CA PHE A 283 -9.09 -25.84 25.87
C PHE A 283 -9.98 -26.70 26.80
N LYS A 284 -11.25 -26.32 26.95
CA LYS A 284 -12.26 -27.07 27.70
C LYS A 284 -13.41 -27.48 26.80
N VAL A 285 -13.76 -28.76 26.88
CA VAL A 285 -15.02 -29.32 26.39
C VAL A 285 -15.93 -29.47 27.60
N VAL A 286 -17.21 -29.10 27.49
CA VAL A 286 -18.20 -29.33 28.55
C VAL A 286 -19.59 -29.53 27.97
N ILE A 287 -20.38 -30.41 28.58
CA ILE A 287 -21.79 -30.70 28.25
C ILE A 287 -22.54 -31.04 29.56
N ALA A 288 -23.81 -30.64 29.69
CA ALA A 288 -24.68 -30.92 30.84
C ALA A 288 -26.17 -30.80 30.48
N ASP A 289 -27.04 -31.58 31.13
CA ASP A 289 -28.47 -31.55 30.87
C ASP A 289 -29.14 -30.34 31.50
N ALA A 290 -30.12 -29.79 30.78
CA ALA A 290 -30.83 -28.59 31.16
C ALA A 290 -32.23 -28.93 31.73
N SER A 291 -32.49 -28.49 32.97
CA SER A 291 -33.77 -28.64 33.69
C SER A 291 -34.21 -30.07 34.06
N ASP A 292 -34.12 -31.06 33.15
CA ASP A 292 -34.35 -32.48 33.43
C ASP A 292 -33.08 -33.34 33.33
N ASP A 293 -33.22 -34.61 33.69
CA ASP A 293 -32.18 -35.64 33.81
C ASP A 293 -32.62 -36.96 33.12
N PHE A 294 -33.52 -36.88 32.13
CA PHE A 294 -34.23 -38.02 31.52
C PHE A 294 -34.05 -38.17 30.01
N LEU A 295 -33.56 -37.16 29.30
CA LEU A 295 -33.35 -37.18 27.84
C LEU A 295 -31.90 -36.77 27.56
N ASP A 296 -31.05 -37.75 27.25
CA ASP A 296 -29.61 -37.48 27.18
C ASP A 296 -29.18 -36.86 25.84
N SER A 297 -28.04 -36.16 25.86
CA SER A 297 -27.39 -35.58 24.69
C SER A 297 -25.88 -35.79 24.67
N GLY A 298 -25.31 -35.94 23.47
CA GLY A 298 -23.91 -36.28 23.29
C GLY A 298 -23.21 -35.52 22.16
N VAL A 299 -21.94 -35.19 22.38
CA VAL A 299 -21.10 -34.40 21.46
C VAL A 299 -19.85 -35.18 21.01
N PHE A 300 -19.71 -35.31 19.70
CA PHE A 300 -18.60 -35.96 19.01
C PHE A 300 -17.59 -34.91 18.56
N LEU A 301 -16.34 -35.02 18.98
CA LEU A 301 -15.26 -34.12 18.58
C LEU A 301 -14.24 -34.85 17.70
N ASN A 302 -13.97 -34.29 16.52
CA ASN A 302 -12.89 -34.71 15.65
C ASN A 302 -11.54 -34.26 16.21
N LEU A 303 -10.45 -34.68 15.56
CA LEU A 303 -9.13 -34.10 15.76
C LEU A 303 -9.17 -32.56 15.65
N ILE A 304 -8.39 -31.92 16.52
CA ILE A 304 -8.13 -30.49 16.53
C ILE A 304 -6.80 -30.26 15.81
N GLU A 305 -6.76 -29.41 14.80
CA GLU A 305 -5.60 -29.23 13.93
C GLU A 305 -5.15 -27.77 13.87
N GLY A 306 -3.83 -27.56 13.72
CA GLY A 306 -3.22 -26.25 13.57
C GLY A 306 -3.38 -25.74 12.13
N LEU A 307 -3.83 -24.49 11.99
CA LEU A 307 -3.90 -23.78 10.71
C LEU A 307 -2.70 -22.85 10.52
N THR A 308 -2.30 -22.68 9.27
CA THR A 308 -1.35 -21.66 8.81
C THR A 308 -2.05 -20.67 7.88
N ASN A 309 -1.68 -19.40 7.93
CA ASN A 309 -2.21 -18.37 7.04
C ASN A 309 -1.27 -18.10 5.85
N ALA A 310 -1.83 -17.72 4.70
CA ALA A 310 -1.10 -17.03 3.64
C ALA A 310 -1.00 -15.53 3.95
N ASN A 311 -0.20 -14.80 3.17
CA ASN A 311 -0.16 -13.33 3.12
C ASN A 311 0.38 -12.96 1.73
N LEU A 312 -0.53 -12.75 0.78
CA LEU A 312 -0.25 -12.66 -0.65
C LEU A 312 -0.07 -11.21 -1.09
N GLN A 313 1.19 -10.79 -1.15
CA GLN A 313 1.56 -9.48 -1.67
C GLN A 313 1.71 -9.52 -3.20
N ILE A 314 1.29 -8.43 -3.85
CA ILE A 314 1.65 -8.11 -5.24
C ILE A 314 2.38 -6.77 -5.29
N SER A 315 3.41 -6.65 -6.12
CA SER A 315 4.03 -5.38 -6.46
C SER A 315 4.16 -5.24 -7.97
N LYS A 316 3.79 -4.08 -8.52
CA LYS A 316 3.79 -3.78 -9.96
C LYS A 316 4.65 -2.55 -10.24
N THR A 317 5.47 -2.60 -11.29
CA THR A 317 6.24 -1.47 -11.82
C THR A 317 6.12 -1.40 -13.35
N VAL A 318 6.57 -0.29 -13.95
CA VAL A 318 6.74 -0.10 -15.39
C VAL A 318 8.19 0.33 -15.67
N ASN A 319 8.76 -0.04 -16.81
CA ASN A 319 10.17 0.27 -17.14
C ASN A 319 10.40 1.70 -17.67
N ASN A 320 9.35 2.36 -18.17
CA ASN A 320 9.36 3.76 -18.59
C ASN A 320 8.03 4.40 -18.12
N PRO A 321 8.06 5.38 -17.19
CA PRO A 321 6.88 6.11 -16.74
C PRO A 321 6.46 7.23 -17.71
N THR A 322 7.35 7.70 -18.59
CA THR A 322 7.18 8.83 -19.52
C THR A 322 7.39 8.44 -20.99
N PRO A 323 6.59 7.50 -21.55
CA PRO A 323 6.68 7.10 -22.96
C PRO A 323 5.95 8.07 -23.92
N ILE A 324 6.53 8.27 -25.10
CA ILE A 324 5.84 8.83 -26.28
C ILE A 324 4.78 7.82 -26.75
N VAL A 325 3.66 8.33 -27.30
CA VAL A 325 2.58 7.54 -27.89
C VAL A 325 3.12 6.58 -28.98
N GLY A 326 2.57 5.37 -29.07
CA GLY A 326 2.98 4.37 -30.06
C GLY A 326 4.25 3.58 -29.73
N SER A 327 5.02 4.00 -28.71
CA SER A 327 6.16 3.24 -28.16
C SER A 327 5.71 2.03 -27.32
N ASN A 328 6.64 1.13 -26.98
CA ASN A 328 6.38 -0.05 -26.14
C ASN A 328 6.88 0.16 -24.70
N VAL A 329 6.04 -0.12 -23.71
CA VAL A 329 6.40 -0.25 -22.29
C VAL A 329 6.31 -1.69 -21.80
N THR A 330 7.00 -1.97 -20.70
CA THR A 330 7.07 -3.28 -20.04
C THR A 330 6.67 -3.13 -18.58
N PHE A 331 5.54 -3.74 -18.19
CA PHE A 331 5.16 -3.90 -16.80
C PHE A 331 5.86 -5.12 -16.20
N THR A 332 6.35 -5.00 -14.97
CA THR A 332 6.84 -6.12 -14.17
C THR A 332 5.99 -6.29 -12.92
N LEU A 333 5.42 -7.48 -12.74
CA LEU A 333 4.69 -7.90 -11.56
C LEU A 333 5.55 -8.88 -10.75
N THR A 334 5.54 -8.76 -9.43
CA THR A 334 6.11 -9.75 -8.49
C THR A 334 5.07 -10.15 -7.46
N ALA A 335 4.62 -11.39 -7.52
CA ALA A 335 3.74 -12.03 -6.55
C ALA A 335 4.58 -12.71 -5.46
N SER A 336 4.24 -12.51 -4.18
CA SER A 336 4.98 -13.07 -3.04
C SER A 336 4.03 -13.59 -1.97
N ASN A 337 4.40 -14.68 -1.28
CA ASN A 337 3.70 -15.16 -0.09
C ASN A 337 4.55 -14.96 1.17
N LEU A 338 4.17 -13.96 1.97
CA LEU A 338 4.78 -13.62 3.26
C LEU A 338 4.14 -14.38 4.44
N GLY A 339 3.24 -15.32 4.17
CA GLY A 339 2.47 -16.06 5.16
C GLY A 339 3.25 -17.15 5.86
N SER A 340 2.74 -17.64 6.99
CA SER A 340 3.34 -18.77 7.70
C SER A 340 3.10 -20.11 6.99
N GLY A 341 2.07 -20.20 6.14
CA GLY A 341 1.74 -21.34 5.30
C GLY A 341 2.07 -21.12 3.82
N ALA A 342 2.02 -22.20 3.05
CA ALA A 342 1.92 -22.10 1.60
C ALA A 342 0.52 -21.61 1.20
N ALA A 343 0.43 -20.92 0.06
CA ALA A 343 -0.82 -20.55 -0.58
C ALA A 343 -1.06 -21.47 -1.79
N THR A 344 -2.32 -21.82 -2.06
CA THR A 344 -2.75 -22.66 -3.19
C THR A 344 -3.79 -21.95 -4.03
N GLY A 345 -3.90 -22.35 -5.30
CA GLY A 345 -4.83 -21.72 -6.24
C GLY A 345 -4.57 -20.22 -6.46
N VAL A 346 -3.32 -19.79 -6.30
CA VAL A 346 -2.89 -18.40 -6.39
C VAL A 346 -3.07 -17.91 -7.82
N ASN A 347 -3.79 -16.79 -7.95
CA ASN A 347 -4.06 -16.09 -9.19
C ASN A 347 -3.81 -14.59 -9.01
N VAL A 348 -3.34 -13.94 -10.07
CA VAL A 348 -3.27 -12.47 -10.17
C VAL A 348 -4.15 -12.04 -11.34
N THR A 349 -4.94 -11.00 -11.15
CA THR A 349 -5.68 -10.32 -12.23
C THR A 349 -5.02 -8.99 -12.53
N ASP A 350 -4.52 -8.82 -13.75
CA ASP A 350 -3.93 -7.60 -14.32
C ASP A 350 -4.42 -7.49 -15.76
N ILE A 351 -5.45 -6.67 -16.00
CA ILE A 351 -5.99 -6.47 -17.36
C ILE A 351 -5.56 -5.09 -17.87
N LEU A 352 -4.80 -5.09 -18.96
CA LEU A 352 -4.33 -3.86 -19.60
C LEU A 352 -5.54 -2.96 -19.95
N PRO A 353 -5.60 -1.71 -19.45
CA PRO A 353 -6.64 -0.77 -19.86
C PRO A 353 -6.41 -0.32 -21.30
N ALA A 354 -7.43 0.28 -21.92
CA ALA A 354 -7.41 0.67 -23.35
C ALA A 354 -6.30 1.69 -23.73
N GLY A 355 -5.61 2.29 -22.76
CA GLY A 355 -4.40 3.08 -22.99
C GLY A 355 -3.22 2.25 -23.54
N TYR A 356 -3.35 0.91 -23.55
CA TYR A 356 -2.34 0.01 -24.08
C TYR A 356 -2.91 -1.01 -25.06
N THR A 357 -2.07 -1.45 -26.00
CA THR A 357 -2.29 -2.61 -26.87
C THR A 357 -1.31 -3.72 -26.47
N PHE A 358 -1.82 -4.90 -26.10
CA PHE A 358 -0.98 -6.04 -25.70
C PHE A 358 -0.06 -6.49 -26.85
N ASP A 359 1.22 -6.72 -26.54
CA ASP A 359 2.22 -7.26 -27.47
C ASP A 359 2.64 -8.68 -27.04
N SER A 360 3.21 -8.82 -25.83
CA SER A 360 3.62 -10.13 -25.31
C SER A 360 3.62 -10.20 -23.78
N ALA A 361 3.72 -11.42 -23.23
CA ALA A 361 3.88 -11.65 -21.80
C ALA A 361 4.78 -12.86 -21.53
N LEU A 362 5.53 -12.80 -20.42
CA LEU A 362 6.44 -13.84 -19.96
C LEU A 362 6.27 -14.04 -18.43
N PRO A 363 5.45 -15.01 -18.00
CA PRO A 363 5.40 -15.44 -16.60
C PRO A 363 6.59 -16.35 -16.25
N SER A 364 7.10 -16.26 -15.02
CA SER A 364 8.13 -17.15 -14.50
C SER A 364 7.60 -18.56 -14.18
N VAL A 365 6.31 -18.65 -13.85
CA VAL A 365 5.54 -19.88 -13.57
C VAL A 365 4.09 -19.71 -14.01
N GLY A 366 3.46 -20.82 -14.41
CA GLY A 366 2.06 -20.82 -14.80
C GLY A 366 1.79 -20.17 -16.16
N THR A 367 0.61 -19.55 -16.32
CA THR A 367 0.15 -18.99 -17.61
C THR A 367 -0.64 -17.69 -17.40
N TYR A 368 -0.47 -16.74 -18.32
CA TYR A 368 -1.24 -15.49 -18.37
C TYR A 368 -2.13 -15.43 -19.62
N ASP A 369 -3.38 -15.00 -19.45
CA ASP A 369 -4.35 -14.72 -20.53
C ASP A 369 -4.62 -13.21 -20.63
N ASN A 370 -4.21 -12.60 -21.74
CA ASN A 370 -4.40 -11.17 -21.99
C ASN A 370 -5.86 -10.72 -22.16
N THR A 371 -6.79 -11.65 -22.45
CA THR A 371 -8.20 -11.33 -22.71
C THR A 371 -9.00 -11.24 -21.40
N THR A 372 -8.55 -11.93 -20.35
CA THR A 372 -9.14 -11.87 -19.00
C THR A 372 -8.26 -11.14 -17.99
N GLY A 373 -6.98 -10.91 -18.31
CA GLY A 373 -5.96 -10.41 -17.39
C GLY A 373 -5.51 -11.46 -16.36
N LEU A 374 -5.91 -12.73 -16.50
CA LEU A 374 -5.69 -13.75 -15.48
C LEU A 374 -4.31 -14.40 -15.64
N TRP A 375 -3.45 -14.23 -14.63
CA TRP A 375 -2.24 -15.01 -14.42
C TRP A 375 -2.47 -16.07 -13.35
N SER A 376 -2.54 -17.33 -13.76
CA SER A 376 -2.65 -18.47 -12.84
C SER A 376 -1.25 -18.96 -12.45
N ILE A 377 -0.86 -18.75 -11.19
CA ILE A 377 0.43 -19.15 -10.61
C ILE A 377 0.37 -20.60 -10.11
N GLY A 378 -0.74 -21.00 -9.48
CA GLY A 378 -0.89 -22.30 -8.83
C GLY A 378 -0.53 -22.24 -7.35
N ASP A 379 0.53 -22.92 -6.93
CA ASP A 379 0.92 -22.99 -5.51
C ASP A 379 2.15 -22.11 -5.23
N LEU A 380 2.09 -21.30 -4.17
CA LEU A 380 3.14 -20.37 -3.76
C LEU A 380 3.54 -20.64 -2.30
N ALA A 381 4.69 -21.28 -2.11
CA ALA A 381 5.21 -21.64 -0.78
C ALA A 381 5.42 -20.43 0.14
N ASN A 382 5.48 -20.65 1.46
CA ASN A 382 5.93 -19.66 2.44
C ASN A 382 7.31 -19.10 2.02
N GLY A 383 7.42 -17.77 1.91
CA GLY A 383 8.62 -17.07 1.42
C GLY A 383 8.85 -17.18 -0.10
N GLY A 384 7.93 -17.84 -0.82
CA GLY A 384 8.01 -18.01 -2.27
C GLY A 384 7.61 -16.75 -3.03
N ASN A 385 8.20 -16.57 -4.21
CA ASN A 385 7.87 -15.51 -5.15
C ASN A 385 7.71 -16.06 -6.58
N ALA A 386 7.03 -15.28 -7.41
CA ALA A 386 6.82 -15.49 -8.84
C ALA A 386 6.78 -14.13 -9.54
N THR A 387 7.17 -14.06 -10.82
CA THR A 387 7.13 -12.82 -11.60
C THR A 387 6.41 -12.96 -12.94
N LEU A 388 5.88 -11.85 -13.45
CA LEU A 388 5.28 -11.75 -14.77
C LEU A 388 5.70 -10.43 -15.42
N SER A 389 6.31 -10.52 -16.60
CA SER A 389 6.60 -9.39 -17.47
C SER A 389 5.52 -9.27 -18.55
N ILE A 390 4.97 -8.07 -18.77
CA ILE A 390 3.97 -7.79 -19.82
C ILE A 390 4.47 -6.63 -20.68
N VAL A 391 4.69 -6.86 -21.97
CA VAL A 391 5.04 -5.83 -22.96
C VAL A 391 3.76 -5.36 -23.66
N ALA A 392 3.58 -4.05 -23.74
CA ALA A 392 2.42 -3.45 -24.39
C ALA A 392 2.78 -2.11 -25.06
N ARG A 393 2.13 -1.80 -26.18
CA ARG A 393 2.25 -0.53 -26.90
C ARG A 393 1.33 0.53 -26.29
N VAL A 394 1.80 1.76 -26.17
CA VAL A 394 1.02 2.92 -25.70
C VAL A 394 0.10 3.45 -26.81
N ASN A 395 -1.16 3.72 -26.48
CA ASN A 395 -2.17 4.28 -27.38
C ASN A 395 -2.44 5.77 -27.05
N ALA A 396 -2.89 6.57 -28.02
CA ALA A 396 -2.96 8.04 -27.91
C ALA A 396 -3.95 8.61 -26.86
N SER A 397 -4.99 7.87 -26.46
CA SER A 397 -5.92 8.35 -25.42
C SER A 397 -6.79 7.23 -24.81
N ALA A 398 -6.55 6.93 -23.53
CA ALA A 398 -7.46 6.21 -22.62
C ALA A 398 -6.86 6.22 -21.20
N SER A 399 -7.44 5.47 -20.24
CA SER A 399 -6.80 5.28 -18.93
C SER A 399 -5.46 4.54 -19.07
N TYR A 400 -4.42 5.12 -18.48
CA TYR A 400 -3.09 4.51 -18.35
C TYR A 400 -2.88 3.80 -17.00
N ILE A 401 -3.81 3.92 -16.06
CA ILE A 401 -3.73 3.29 -14.74
C ILE A 401 -3.96 1.78 -14.89
N ASN A 402 -2.91 0.97 -14.76
CA ASN A 402 -2.99 -0.49 -14.76
C ASN A 402 -2.77 -1.06 -13.34
N THR A 403 -3.65 -1.95 -12.91
CA THR A 403 -3.72 -2.45 -11.54
C THR A 403 -3.72 -3.98 -11.50
N ALA A 404 -2.80 -4.55 -10.73
CA ALA A 404 -2.74 -5.96 -10.40
C ALA A 404 -3.42 -6.23 -9.05
N THR A 405 -4.22 -7.29 -8.95
CA THR A 405 -4.77 -7.80 -7.67
C THR A 405 -4.52 -9.30 -7.54
N ILE A 406 -4.02 -9.77 -6.38
CA ILE A 406 -3.67 -11.17 -6.10
C ILE A 406 -4.64 -11.82 -5.08
N ALA A 407 -4.98 -13.09 -5.31
CA ALA A 407 -5.81 -13.90 -4.42
C ALA A 407 -5.36 -15.37 -4.40
N GLY A 408 -5.80 -16.12 -3.39
CA GLY A 408 -5.57 -17.56 -3.21
C GLY A 408 -6.64 -18.20 -2.31
N ASN A 409 -6.51 -19.49 -1.99
CA ASN A 409 -7.53 -20.24 -1.24
C ASN A 409 -7.48 -20.03 0.29
N GLU A 410 -6.29 -19.77 0.83
CA GLU A 410 -6.03 -19.69 2.27
C GLU A 410 -6.39 -18.32 2.84
N THR A 411 -6.65 -18.24 4.15
CA THR A 411 -6.97 -16.96 4.79
C THR A 411 -5.77 -16.03 4.83
N ASP A 412 -5.88 -14.92 4.11
CA ASP A 412 -4.96 -13.79 4.13
C ASP A 412 -5.41 -12.74 5.17
N PRO A 413 -4.57 -12.39 6.17
CA PRO A 413 -4.89 -11.39 7.17
C PRO A 413 -4.49 -9.95 6.78
N VAL A 414 -3.84 -9.70 5.62
CA VAL A 414 -3.23 -8.40 5.26
C VAL A 414 -3.71 -7.87 3.90
N LEU A 415 -5.02 -7.98 3.64
CA LEU A 415 -5.72 -7.64 2.38
C LEU A 415 -5.33 -6.30 1.69
N GLY A 416 -4.70 -5.36 2.40
CA GLY A 416 -4.19 -4.10 1.86
C GLY A 416 -2.89 -4.21 1.05
N ASN A 417 -2.18 -5.35 1.04
CA ASN A 417 -1.00 -5.55 0.17
C ASN A 417 -1.29 -6.41 -1.08
N ASN A 418 -2.54 -6.88 -1.23
CA ASN A 418 -3.00 -7.73 -2.31
C ASN A 418 -3.33 -6.96 -3.60
N THR A 419 -3.09 -5.65 -3.68
CA THR A 419 -3.30 -4.83 -4.88
C THR A 419 -2.14 -3.86 -5.08
N SER A 420 -1.69 -3.70 -6.33
CA SER A 420 -0.61 -2.78 -6.71
C SER A 420 -0.83 -2.20 -8.11
N THR A 421 -0.56 -0.91 -8.25
CA THR A 421 -0.90 -0.11 -9.43
C THR A 421 0.36 0.51 -10.02
N ALA A 422 0.42 0.58 -11.36
CA ALA A 422 1.40 1.38 -12.08
C ALA A 422 0.71 2.15 -13.21
N SER A 423 1.18 3.36 -13.47
CA SER A 423 0.69 4.27 -14.50
C SER A 423 1.86 4.84 -15.29
N ILE A 424 1.55 5.47 -16.42
CA ILE A 424 2.46 6.32 -17.19
C ILE A 424 1.82 7.71 -17.35
N ALA A 425 2.65 8.73 -17.54
CA ALA A 425 2.28 9.96 -18.20
C ALA A 425 2.72 9.85 -19.67
N ILE A 426 1.85 10.16 -20.64
CA ILE A 426 2.30 10.22 -22.03
C ILE A 426 3.05 11.53 -22.26
N GLN A 427 4.17 11.45 -22.98
CA GLN A 427 4.79 12.62 -23.58
C GLN A 427 3.92 13.03 -24.79
N PRO A 428 3.62 14.33 -24.98
CA PRO A 428 2.97 14.81 -26.18
C PRO A 428 3.91 14.74 -27.39
N ASP A 429 3.31 14.84 -28.56
CA ASP A 429 3.87 14.66 -29.91
C ASP A 429 2.91 15.45 -30.83
N SER A 430 3.11 16.77 -30.85
CA SER A 430 2.09 17.75 -31.25
C SER A 430 1.91 17.91 -32.77
N ASP A 431 2.93 17.60 -33.57
CA ASP A 431 2.85 17.54 -35.04
C ASP A 431 2.77 16.10 -35.62
N ASN A 432 3.07 15.08 -34.80
CA ASN A 432 3.13 13.65 -35.12
C ASN A 432 4.28 13.20 -36.06
N ASP A 433 5.46 13.82 -36.00
CA ASP A 433 6.69 13.30 -36.61
C ASP A 433 7.29 12.08 -35.84
N GLY A 434 7.07 11.99 -34.52
CA GLY A 434 7.52 10.90 -33.65
C GLY A 434 8.71 11.22 -32.73
N VAL A 435 9.21 12.45 -32.75
CA VAL A 435 9.89 13.12 -31.63
C VAL A 435 8.81 13.54 -30.60
N GLY A 436 9.15 13.62 -29.32
CA GLY A 436 8.22 14.18 -28.32
C GLY A 436 8.50 15.67 -28.12
N ASP A 437 7.48 16.47 -27.79
CA ASP A 437 7.57 17.95 -27.78
C ASP A 437 8.79 18.48 -26.99
N PHE A 438 9.13 17.86 -25.86
CA PHE A 438 10.31 18.17 -25.03
C PHE A 438 11.69 17.91 -25.69
N THR A 439 11.68 17.36 -26.90
CA THR A 439 12.84 17.11 -27.78
C THR A 439 12.70 17.76 -29.16
N ASP A 440 11.58 18.44 -29.43
CA ASP A 440 11.49 19.42 -30.51
C ASP A 440 12.05 20.78 -30.04
N LEU A 441 12.06 21.79 -30.91
CA LEU A 441 12.64 23.12 -30.67
C LEU A 441 11.74 24.26 -31.23
N ASP A 442 10.49 23.95 -31.57
CA ASP A 442 9.48 24.78 -32.24
C ASP A 442 8.11 24.05 -32.12
N ASP A 443 7.66 23.72 -30.89
CA ASP A 443 6.69 22.62 -30.60
C ASP A 443 5.28 22.74 -31.22
N ASP A 444 4.84 23.94 -31.60
CA ASP A 444 3.60 24.18 -32.36
C ASP A 444 3.83 24.62 -33.83
N ASN A 445 5.09 24.70 -34.27
CA ASN A 445 5.54 25.05 -35.62
C ASN A 445 5.13 26.48 -36.08
N ASP A 446 4.95 27.43 -35.16
CA ASP A 446 4.72 28.86 -35.46
C ASP A 446 5.98 29.58 -35.98
N GLY A 447 7.17 29.08 -35.64
CA GLY A 447 8.46 29.66 -36.00
C GLY A 447 9.12 30.51 -34.91
N ILE A 448 8.61 30.45 -33.67
CA ILE A 448 9.24 30.97 -32.45
C ILE A 448 9.66 29.76 -31.60
N ARG A 449 10.94 29.73 -31.21
CA ARG A 449 11.48 28.67 -30.35
C ARG A 449 11.21 28.94 -28.88
N ASP A 450 10.82 27.91 -28.14
CA ASP A 450 10.59 27.84 -26.69
C ASP A 450 11.70 28.51 -25.83
N ILE A 451 12.98 28.41 -26.23
CA ILE A 451 14.12 29.15 -25.60
C ILE A 451 13.97 30.70 -25.63
N VAL A 452 13.05 31.25 -26.43
CA VAL A 452 12.74 32.68 -26.52
C VAL A 452 11.66 33.10 -25.50
N GLU A 453 10.94 32.14 -24.92
CA GLU A 453 9.77 32.40 -24.07
C GLU A 453 10.10 32.54 -22.56
N ASP A 454 11.12 31.84 -22.06
CA ASP A 454 11.57 31.93 -20.65
C ASP A 454 12.74 32.93 -20.45
N THR A 455 12.74 33.58 -19.29
CA THR A 455 13.68 34.65 -18.91
C THR A 455 14.21 34.57 -17.47
N ASN A 456 13.87 33.53 -16.68
CA ASN A 456 14.19 33.50 -15.24
C ASN A 456 15.35 32.55 -14.80
N CYS A 457 15.96 31.81 -15.74
CA CYS A 457 17.06 30.89 -15.48
C CYS A 457 18.32 31.55 -14.87
N ALA A 458 18.59 31.33 -13.58
CA ALA A 458 19.72 31.95 -12.88
C ALA A 458 20.60 31.02 -12.01
N SER A 459 20.17 29.80 -11.65
CA SER A 459 20.93 28.98 -10.67
C SER A 459 20.68 27.46 -10.68
N GLY A 460 20.01 26.89 -11.69
CA GLY A 460 19.80 25.44 -11.81
C GLY A 460 21.05 24.69 -12.34
N PRO A 461 21.04 23.34 -12.34
CA PRO A 461 21.87 22.57 -13.26
C PRO A 461 21.47 22.87 -14.72
N PHE A 462 22.32 22.50 -15.66
CA PHE A 462 22.02 22.62 -17.09
C PHE A 462 22.21 21.27 -17.76
N VAL A 463 21.23 20.82 -18.54
CA VAL A 463 21.42 19.74 -19.51
C VAL A 463 22.44 20.19 -20.57
N VAL A 464 23.28 19.25 -21.03
CA VAL A 464 24.28 19.49 -22.10
C VAL A 464 24.19 18.35 -23.11
N GLU A 465 23.44 18.56 -24.18
CA GLU A 465 23.33 17.60 -25.28
C GLU A 465 24.68 17.46 -26.02
N ASN A 466 24.97 16.27 -26.55
CA ASN A 466 26.16 15.97 -27.36
C ASN A 466 25.79 15.04 -28.52
N ILE A 467 25.57 15.59 -29.72
CA ILE A 467 25.23 14.78 -30.91
C ILE A 467 26.50 14.23 -31.58
N LEU A 468 26.58 12.91 -31.72
CA LEU A 468 27.64 12.18 -32.44
C LEU A 468 27.02 11.16 -33.38
N ASN A 469 27.64 10.96 -34.55
CA ASN A 469 27.32 9.85 -35.46
C ASN A 469 28.60 9.29 -36.10
N GLU A 470 28.57 8.01 -36.45
CA GLU A 470 29.66 7.28 -37.13
C GLU A 470 29.65 7.63 -38.65
N VAL A 471 30.68 7.38 -39.47
CA VAL A 471 31.76 6.38 -39.48
C VAL A 471 33.05 6.99 -40.05
N PHE A 472 34.23 6.49 -39.66
CA PHE A 472 35.54 6.89 -40.23
C PHE A 472 36.19 5.71 -40.99
N GLU A 473 36.68 5.90 -42.22
CA GLU A 473 37.42 4.85 -42.95
C GLU A 473 38.85 4.63 -42.41
N THR A 474 39.39 3.43 -42.61
CA THR A 474 40.50 2.91 -41.79
C THR A 474 41.90 3.42 -42.18
N GLY A 475 42.61 4.03 -41.23
CA GLY A 475 44.04 4.37 -41.31
C GLY A 475 44.81 3.99 -40.02
N THR A 476 46.10 3.64 -40.12
CA THR A 476 46.89 3.07 -39.00
C THR A 476 47.89 4.08 -38.39
N VAL A 477 48.01 4.06 -37.05
CA VAL A 477 48.79 5.00 -36.22
C VAL A 477 50.32 4.77 -36.28
N GLY A 478 51.13 5.85 -36.20
CA GLY A 478 52.60 5.75 -36.09
C GLY A 478 53.36 6.97 -35.56
N PHE A 479 53.69 6.95 -34.26
CA PHE A 479 54.72 7.76 -33.53
C PHE A 479 54.52 9.29 -33.34
N PRO A 480 54.97 9.87 -32.19
CA PRO A 480 54.81 11.29 -31.87
C PRO A 480 56.03 12.17 -32.23
N VAL A 481 55.80 13.47 -32.47
CA VAL A 481 56.81 14.51 -32.76
C VAL A 481 56.55 15.78 -31.92
N PRO A 482 57.57 16.58 -31.50
CA PRO A 482 57.39 17.63 -30.48
C PRO A 482 56.75 18.93 -30.96
N LYS A 483 56.10 19.64 -30.01
CA LYS A 483 55.41 20.92 -30.19
C LYS A 483 56.37 22.13 -30.14
N GLY A 484 56.16 23.11 -31.02
CA GLY A 484 56.79 24.44 -30.96
C GLY A 484 56.00 25.42 -30.09
N ASP A 485 56.64 26.49 -29.61
CA ASP A 485 56.05 27.42 -28.63
C ASP A 485 56.05 28.88 -29.13
N LEU A 486 55.01 29.63 -28.76
CA LEU A 486 54.72 31.01 -29.21
C LEU A 486 54.60 32.01 -28.05
N VAL A 487 55.17 31.70 -26.88
CA VAL A 487 55.25 32.62 -25.73
C VAL A 487 55.94 33.93 -26.12
N GLY A 488 55.21 35.05 -25.99
CA GLY A 488 55.81 36.40 -25.95
C GLY A 488 55.03 37.54 -26.59
N VAL A 489 53.95 37.30 -27.35
CA VAL A 489 53.25 38.38 -28.08
C VAL A 489 52.08 38.98 -27.26
N PRO A 490 52.11 40.29 -26.92
CA PRO A 490 51.00 40.93 -26.21
C PRO A 490 49.72 41.01 -27.05
N GLY A 491 48.57 40.82 -26.42
CA GLY A 491 47.24 40.92 -27.06
C GLY A 491 46.74 39.66 -27.77
N ILE A 492 47.52 38.57 -27.78
CA ILE A 492 47.18 37.29 -28.46
C ILE A 492 46.76 36.20 -27.44
N VAL A 493 46.56 36.57 -26.17
CA VAL A 493 46.10 35.64 -25.11
C VAL A 493 44.66 35.21 -25.39
N GLY A 494 44.49 33.99 -25.91
CA GLY A 494 43.22 33.41 -26.35
C GLY A 494 43.19 32.98 -27.82
N LEU A 495 44.19 33.35 -28.63
CA LEU A 495 44.29 32.88 -30.02
C LEU A 495 44.87 31.46 -30.03
N LEU A 496 44.00 30.45 -30.08
CA LEU A 496 44.43 29.07 -30.29
C LEU A 496 44.79 28.86 -31.77
N GLU A 497 45.99 28.36 -32.04
CA GLU A 497 46.44 28.01 -33.39
C GLU A 497 45.69 26.75 -33.89
N ALA A 498 44.56 26.97 -34.58
CA ALA A 498 43.60 25.93 -34.96
C ALA A 498 44.16 24.82 -35.88
N TYR A 499 45.37 25.02 -36.43
CA TYR A 499 46.02 24.08 -37.34
C TYR A 499 46.45 22.74 -36.69
N ASN A 500 46.54 22.69 -35.34
CA ASN A 500 47.17 21.57 -34.62
C ASN A 500 46.40 21.07 -33.37
N SER A 501 45.09 21.34 -33.24
CA SER A 501 44.30 20.88 -32.07
C SER A 501 43.61 19.52 -32.24
N ASN A 502 43.58 18.93 -33.44
CA ASN A 502 43.10 17.55 -33.64
C ASN A 502 44.29 16.56 -33.62
N PRO A 503 44.35 15.59 -32.69
CA PRO A 503 45.46 14.65 -32.57
C PRO A 503 45.58 13.64 -33.73
N GLY A 504 44.65 13.62 -34.69
CA GLY A 504 44.71 12.78 -35.89
C GLY A 504 45.53 13.33 -37.05
N ASN A 505 45.83 14.63 -37.11
CA ASN A 505 46.54 15.21 -38.25
C ASN A 505 48.06 14.96 -38.18
N SER A 506 48.61 14.22 -39.15
CA SER A 506 50.02 13.78 -39.17
C SER A 506 50.79 14.11 -40.46
N SER A 507 50.20 14.91 -41.35
CA SER A 507 50.89 15.51 -42.50
C SER A 507 50.39 16.96 -42.67
N THR A 508 51.24 17.97 -42.56
CA THR A 508 52.45 18.10 -43.38
C THR A 508 53.64 18.76 -42.67
N THR A 509 54.83 18.53 -43.21
CA THR A 509 56.03 19.31 -42.90
C THR A 509 56.25 20.37 -43.98
N ASN A 510 55.83 21.62 -43.73
CA ASN A 510 56.46 22.89 -44.16
C ASN A 510 55.46 24.06 -44.11
N VAL A 511 55.59 24.94 -43.11
CA VAL A 511 55.05 26.31 -43.22
C VAL A 511 56.07 27.13 -44.01
N GLY A 512 55.63 27.77 -45.10
CA GLY A 512 56.51 28.61 -45.94
C GLY A 512 57.10 29.80 -45.19
N GLU A 513 58.26 30.31 -45.63
CA GLU A 513 58.96 31.39 -44.93
C GLU A 513 58.07 32.64 -44.74
N TYR A 514 57.90 33.05 -43.47
CA TYR A 514 57.23 34.30 -43.12
C TYR A 514 58.06 35.50 -43.58
N SER A 515 57.67 36.11 -44.69
CA SER A 515 58.25 37.39 -45.10
C SER A 515 57.73 38.51 -44.19
N SER A 516 58.63 39.24 -43.53
CA SER A 516 58.27 40.44 -42.78
C SER A 516 58.23 41.65 -43.73
N VAL A 517 57.02 42.10 -44.06
CA VAL A 517 56.77 43.22 -44.99
C VAL A 517 56.29 44.43 -44.18
N VAL A 518 56.62 45.65 -44.60
CA VAL A 518 56.13 46.86 -43.91
C VAL A 518 54.65 47.05 -44.25
N GLY A 519 53.80 46.92 -43.23
CA GLY A 519 52.36 47.10 -43.30
C GLY A 519 51.92 48.56 -43.35
N PHE A 520 50.62 48.75 -43.55
CA PHE A 520 49.97 50.06 -43.76
C PHE A 520 50.18 51.09 -42.63
N ASP A 521 50.43 50.65 -41.40
CA ASP A 521 50.70 51.51 -40.24
C ASP A 521 52.20 51.85 -40.06
N GLY A 522 53.07 51.31 -40.91
CA GLY A 522 54.53 51.45 -40.84
C GLY A 522 55.23 50.37 -40.00
N ASN A 523 54.50 49.44 -39.39
CA ASN A 523 55.09 48.32 -38.64
C ASN A 523 55.37 47.11 -39.55
N LEU A 524 56.24 46.19 -39.12
CA LEU A 524 56.50 44.96 -39.86
C LEU A 524 55.40 43.92 -39.62
N THR A 525 54.56 43.71 -40.62
CA THR A 525 53.58 42.61 -40.67
C THR A 525 54.27 41.34 -41.18
N LYS A 526 54.10 40.22 -40.48
CA LYS A 526 54.46 38.91 -41.04
C LYS A 526 53.39 38.50 -42.05
N VAL A 527 53.78 38.24 -43.30
CA VAL A 527 52.89 37.71 -44.33
C VAL A 527 53.32 36.29 -44.69
N ILE A 528 52.34 35.39 -44.78
CA ILE A 528 52.55 33.98 -45.17
C ILE A 528 52.68 33.91 -46.68
N ASN A 529 53.79 33.38 -47.18
CA ASN A 529 53.95 33.09 -48.60
C ASN A 529 53.30 31.74 -48.93
N ALA A 530 52.03 31.78 -49.37
CA ALA A 530 51.22 30.61 -49.71
C ALA A 530 51.77 29.75 -50.88
N ASN A 531 52.81 30.18 -51.60
CA ASN A 531 53.47 29.41 -52.66
C ASN A 531 55.00 29.35 -52.46
N GLY A 532 55.45 29.32 -51.20
CA GLY A 532 56.86 29.33 -50.77
C GLY A 532 57.74 28.12 -51.10
N GLY A 533 57.63 27.55 -52.31
CA GLY A 533 58.66 26.68 -52.89
C GLY A 533 58.37 25.17 -52.90
N GLY A 534 57.77 24.68 -53.99
CA GLY A 534 57.99 23.31 -54.47
C GLY A 534 57.27 22.19 -53.71
N ILE A 535 55.99 22.37 -53.37
CA ILE A 535 55.13 21.29 -52.86
C ILE A 535 54.51 20.54 -54.05
N VAL A 536 54.48 19.21 -53.99
CA VAL A 536 53.90 18.32 -55.01
C VAL A 536 52.80 17.47 -54.36
N ASP A 537 51.77 18.15 -53.88
CA ASP A 537 50.49 17.59 -53.47
C ASP A 537 49.41 18.64 -53.78
N GLN A 538 48.15 18.22 -53.97
CA GLN A 538 47.08 19.06 -54.52
C GLN A 538 45.99 19.46 -53.51
N LEU A 539 46.20 19.22 -52.20
CA LEU A 539 45.12 19.13 -51.21
C LEU A 539 45.41 19.83 -49.85
N GLN A 540 45.96 21.06 -49.81
CA GLN A 540 46.11 21.81 -48.56
C GLN A 540 45.93 23.34 -48.64
N MET A 541 45.24 23.86 -47.63
CA MET A 541 44.74 25.24 -47.52
C MET A 541 45.69 26.31 -46.94
N SER A 542 45.24 27.57 -47.05
CA SER A 542 45.23 28.48 -45.90
C SER A 542 43.85 29.12 -45.68
N SER A 543 43.40 29.25 -44.42
CA SER A 543 42.17 29.95 -44.01
C SER A 543 42.39 30.67 -42.67
N PHE A 544 41.68 31.77 -42.43
CA PHE A 544 41.91 32.61 -41.25
C PHE A 544 40.61 33.07 -40.58
N VAL A 545 40.24 32.42 -39.47
CA VAL A 545 39.24 32.93 -38.53
C VAL A 545 39.89 34.01 -37.66
N VAL A 546 39.39 35.24 -37.74
CA VAL A 546 40.04 36.41 -37.10
C VAL A 546 39.41 36.75 -35.76
N LYS A 547 38.12 36.43 -35.56
CA LYS A 547 37.40 36.73 -34.31
C LYS A 547 36.16 35.83 -34.16
N LYS A 548 35.97 35.30 -32.94
CA LYS A 548 34.76 34.56 -32.49
C LYS A 548 34.05 35.32 -31.37
N ASN A 549 32.88 34.82 -30.95
CA ASN A 549 32.08 35.30 -29.83
C ASN A 549 31.68 36.77 -29.98
N ILE A 550 30.97 37.05 -31.08
CA ILE A 550 30.55 38.39 -31.46
C ILE A 550 29.02 38.51 -31.46
N ASP A 551 28.52 39.46 -30.67
CA ASP A 551 27.14 39.95 -30.76
C ASP A 551 27.03 41.05 -31.83
N LEU A 552 26.31 40.73 -32.92
CA LEU A 552 25.91 41.68 -33.98
C LEU A 552 24.47 42.18 -33.82
N LEU A 553 23.66 41.55 -32.96
CA LEU A 553 22.26 41.91 -32.71
C LEU A 553 22.13 43.15 -31.81
N ALA A 554 23.07 43.38 -30.91
CA ALA A 554 23.21 44.64 -30.15
C ALA A 554 23.60 45.87 -31.01
N GLY A 555 23.56 45.77 -32.34
CA GLY A 555 23.81 46.89 -33.27
C GLY A 555 25.30 47.20 -33.50
N ASN A 556 26.20 46.29 -33.15
CA ASN A 556 27.64 46.47 -33.33
C ASN A 556 28.02 46.41 -34.83
N ILE A 557 28.87 47.35 -35.26
CA ILE A 557 29.48 47.37 -36.60
C ILE A 557 30.92 46.87 -36.47
N ILE A 558 31.28 45.79 -37.16
CA ILE A 558 32.55 45.10 -36.96
C ILE A 558 33.28 44.87 -38.28
N THR A 559 34.57 45.20 -38.30
CA THR A 559 35.46 45.08 -39.45
C THR A 559 36.52 44.00 -39.22
N VAL A 560 36.71 43.13 -40.21
CA VAL A 560 37.79 42.15 -40.34
C VAL A 560 38.69 42.56 -41.51
N SER A 561 39.98 42.19 -41.51
CA SER A 561 40.88 42.44 -42.64
C SER A 561 42.00 41.40 -42.71
N ALA A 562 42.48 41.11 -43.92
CA ALA A 562 43.59 40.20 -44.19
C ALA A 562 44.46 40.71 -45.37
N ASP A 563 45.76 40.40 -45.34
CA ASP A 563 46.73 40.71 -46.38
C ASP A 563 47.27 39.42 -47.03
N PHE A 564 47.28 39.34 -48.36
CA PHE A 564 47.73 38.17 -49.11
C PHE A 564 48.41 38.55 -50.45
N SER A 565 49.01 37.58 -51.13
CA SER A 565 49.62 37.74 -52.47
C SER A 565 49.06 36.70 -53.45
N LEU A 566 48.85 37.12 -54.69
CA LEU A 566 48.46 36.24 -55.80
C LEU A 566 49.54 36.27 -56.89
N ASP A 567 50.37 35.21 -56.94
CA ASP A 567 51.39 34.99 -57.97
C ASP A 567 50.82 34.27 -59.21
N MET A 568 51.41 34.54 -60.38
CA MET A 568 51.00 33.91 -61.65
C MET A 568 51.57 32.52 -61.83
N ALA A 569 50.88 31.50 -61.31
CA ALA A 569 51.00 30.14 -61.81
C ALA A 569 50.45 30.05 -63.25
N ALA A 570 51.32 29.85 -64.24
CA ALA A 570 50.93 29.81 -65.65
C ALA A 570 50.21 28.50 -66.01
N GLY A 571 48.88 28.54 -66.04
CA GLY A 571 48.02 27.43 -66.48
C GLY A 571 47.37 26.60 -65.37
N GLY A 572 47.52 26.99 -64.10
CA GLY A 572 46.76 26.40 -62.98
C GLY A 572 45.30 26.92 -62.91
N PRO A 573 44.45 26.29 -62.08
CA PRO A 573 43.07 26.74 -61.81
C PRO A 573 42.99 28.11 -61.13
N SER A 574 41.76 28.52 -60.78
CA SER A 574 41.45 29.81 -60.16
C SER A 574 42.06 29.99 -58.77
N ASN A 575 42.17 31.26 -58.36
CA ASN A 575 42.30 31.63 -56.95
C ASN A 575 40.96 32.24 -56.56
N GLU A 576 40.24 31.65 -55.62
CA GLU A 576 39.08 32.28 -54.99
C GLU A 576 39.52 33.24 -53.87
N TYR A 577 38.67 34.23 -53.59
CA TYR A 577 38.72 35.06 -52.39
C TYR A 577 37.29 35.29 -51.90
N GLY A 578 37.04 35.14 -50.60
CA GLY A 578 35.68 35.08 -50.06
C GLY A 578 35.56 35.56 -48.63
N ILE A 579 34.33 35.96 -48.28
CA ILE A 579 33.94 36.28 -46.91
C ILE A 579 33.06 35.16 -46.37
N ALA A 580 33.34 34.70 -45.15
CA ALA A 580 32.60 33.60 -44.54
C ALA A 580 32.16 33.93 -43.11
N LEU A 581 30.96 33.46 -42.79
CA LEU A 581 30.17 33.76 -41.60
C LEU A 581 29.61 32.46 -41.05
N GLY A 582 29.51 32.35 -39.72
CA GLY A 582 28.95 31.18 -39.05
C GLY A 582 28.70 31.45 -37.58
N ALA A 583 28.10 30.46 -36.91
CA ALA A 583 27.73 30.56 -35.51
C ALA A 583 28.94 30.66 -34.56
N GLY A 584 28.66 30.86 -33.27
CA GLY A 584 29.67 30.68 -32.23
C GLY A 584 30.19 29.25 -32.19
N GLY A 585 31.47 29.07 -31.90
CA GLY A 585 32.12 27.76 -31.87
C GLY A 585 32.49 27.20 -33.25
N GLN A 586 31.58 27.27 -34.24
CA GLN A 586 31.76 26.77 -35.61
C GLN A 586 33.05 27.28 -36.31
N ASP A 587 33.49 26.54 -37.32
CA ASP A 587 34.35 27.09 -38.37
C ASP A 587 33.45 27.54 -39.54
N PRO A 588 33.38 28.85 -39.86
CA PRO A 588 32.48 29.40 -40.87
C PRO A 588 32.83 29.02 -42.32
N ILE A 589 33.86 28.20 -42.54
CA ILE A 589 34.22 27.67 -43.86
C ILE A 589 34.13 26.11 -43.88
N TRP A 590 33.96 25.42 -42.73
CA TRP A 590 34.23 23.97 -42.63
C TRP A 590 33.09 22.97 -42.27
N ARG A 591 31.79 23.37 -42.27
CA ARG A 591 30.63 22.52 -42.69
C ARG A 591 29.33 23.34 -42.74
N ASP A 592 28.48 23.00 -43.72
CA ASP A 592 27.04 23.32 -43.81
C ASP A 592 26.22 22.55 -42.73
N ASP A 593 24.90 22.44 -42.93
CA ASP A 593 23.89 21.78 -42.09
C ASP A 593 23.44 22.58 -40.85
N VAL A 594 23.03 23.84 -41.07
CA VAL A 594 21.82 24.37 -40.40
C VAL A 594 20.89 24.91 -41.50
N PRO A 595 19.77 24.23 -41.82
CA PRO A 595 18.88 24.63 -42.91
C PRO A 595 18.45 26.09 -42.82
N GLY A 596 18.93 26.91 -43.77
CA GLY A 596 18.63 28.33 -43.88
C GLY A 596 19.69 29.29 -43.32
N VAL A 597 20.83 28.82 -42.81
CA VAL A 597 21.99 29.68 -42.50
C VAL A 597 22.80 30.00 -43.78
N PRO A 598 23.53 31.14 -43.87
CA PRO A 598 24.31 31.48 -45.07
C PRO A 598 25.80 31.13 -44.88
N ASP A 599 26.22 30.03 -45.51
CA ASP A 599 27.58 29.44 -45.53
C ASP A 599 28.63 30.26 -46.31
N GLY A 600 28.68 31.55 -46.02
CA GLY A 600 29.57 32.52 -46.65
C GLY A 600 29.13 33.01 -48.03
N VAL A 601 29.90 33.97 -48.56
CA VAL A 601 29.73 34.56 -49.88
C VAL A 601 31.10 34.68 -50.54
N PHE A 602 31.32 33.82 -51.54
CA PHE A 602 32.56 33.73 -52.31
C PHE A 602 32.52 34.69 -53.52
N LEU A 603 33.59 35.46 -53.73
CA LEU A 603 33.67 36.47 -54.79
C LEU A 603 34.64 36.03 -55.90
N TYR A 604 34.18 35.11 -56.76
CA TYR A 604 34.98 34.51 -57.84
C TYR A 604 35.64 35.54 -58.79
N GLY A 605 36.97 35.54 -58.86
CA GLY A 605 37.77 36.48 -59.65
C GLY A 605 37.90 36.19 -61.15
N HIS A 606 36.87 35.64 -61.82
CA HIS A 606 36.94 35.39 -63.27
C HIS A 606 35.60 35.44 -64.05
N GLY A 607 35.11 36.66 -64.32
CA GLY A 607 34.42 36.99 -65.58
C GLY A 607 33.06 36.36 -65.91
N VAL A 608 32.48 35.55 -65.03
CA VAL A 608 31.10 35.01 -65.12
C VAL A 608 30.35 35.24 -63.81
N SER A 609 29.03 35.02 -63.82
CA SER A 609 28.16 35.26 -62.67
C SER A 609 28.60 34.52 -61.40
N LEU A 610 28.41 35.17 -60.24
CA LEU A 610 28.52 34.54 -58.93
C LEU A 610 27.63 33.28 -58.82
N ILE A 611 28.14 32.28 -58.11
CA ILE A 611 27.32 31.25 -57.46
C ILE A 611 27.13 31.67 -56.01
N ARG A 612 25.91 31.52 -55.48
CA ARG A 612 25.59 31.64 -54.06
C ARG A 612 24.85 30.37 -53.66
N GLU A 613 25.42 29.67 -52.68
CA GLU A 613 24.69 28.67 -51.89
C GLU A 613 24.37 29.26 -50.51
N PRO A 614 23.24 28.90 -49.88
CA PRO A 614 21.96 28.56 -50.53
C PRO A 614 21.19 29.85 -50.96
N ASN A 615 20.18 29.66 -51.82
CA ASN A 615 19.20 30.67 -52.29
C ASN A 615 19.67 31.68 -53.36
N SER A 616 19.15 31.52 -54.59
CA SER A 616 19.68 32.10 -55.83
C SER A 616 19.00 33.38 -56.38
N SER A 617 18.33 34.17 -55.52
CA SER A 617 17.46 35.30 -55.93
C SER A 617 18.05 36.72 -55.78
N GLY A 618 19.35 36.85 -55.46
CA GLY A 618 20.02 38.14 -55.28
C GLY A 618 20.44 38.86 -56.57
N PRO A 619 20.75 40.17 -56.53
CA PRO A 619 21.26 40.91 -57.69
C PRO A 619 22.68 40.46 -58.07
N THR A 620 22.98 40.42 -59.36
CA THR A 620 24.29 40.00 -59.87
C THR A 620 25.34 41.11 -59.77
N PHE A 621 26.48 40.77 -59.17
CA PHE A 621 27.67 41.63 -59.10
C PHE A 621 28.70 41.20 -60.16
N THR A 622 29.35 42.16 -60.81
CA THR A 622 30.42 41.90 -61.80
C THR A 622 31.78 41.91 -61.12
N ALA A 623 32.39 40.74 -60.95
CA ALA A 623 33.76 40.63 -60.45
C ALA A 623 34.79 41.16 -61.48
N PRO A 624 35.89 41.79 -61.02
CA PRO A 624 36.98 42.21 -61.90
C PRO A 624 37.74 41.00 -62.50
N SER A 625 38.47 41.23 -63.58
CA SER A 625 39.39 40.23 -64.16
C SER A 625 40.57 39.94 -63.23
N ARG A 626 41.02 38.67 -63.16
CA ARG A 626 42.23 38.24 -62.42
C ARG A 626 43.41 39.18 -62.62
N VAL A 627 43.99 39.69 -61.53
CA VAL A 627 45.18 40.57 -61.53
C VAL A 627 46.23 40.02 -60.57
N THR A 628 47.51 40.15 -60.93
CA THR A 628 48.66 39.73 -60.12
C THR A 628 49.02 40.79 -59.07
N GLY A 629 49.51 40.37 -57.89
CA GLY A 629 50.12 41.26 -56.91
C GLY A 629 49.67 41.03 -55.48
N TRP A 630 49.93 42.04 -54.63
CA TRP A 630 49.55 42.04 -53.22
C TRP A 630 48.14 42.61 -53.05
N PHE A 631 47.37 42.03 -52.13
CA PHE A 631 45.99 42.42 -51.88
C PHE A 631 45.73 42.54 -50.37
N ARG A 632 45.02 43.61 -49.98
CA ARG A 632 44.28 43.65 -48.71
C ARG A 632 42.82 43.45 -49.00
N GLN A 633 42.15 42.57 -48.27
CA GLN A 633 40.70 42.57 -48.19
C GLN A 633 40.27 43.10 -46.81
N LYS A 634 39.22 43.92 -46.81
CA LYS A 634 38.57 44.45 -45.61
C LYS A 634 37.06 44.21 -45.72
N SER A 635 36.46 43.68 -44.66
CA SER A 635 35.06 43.25 -44.63
C SER A 635 34.39 43.83 -43.40
N THR A 636 33.32 44.61 -43.58
CA THR A 636 32.59 45.25 -42.47
C THR A 636 31.15 44.74 -42.43
N TYR A 637 30.76 44.12 -41.32
CA TYR A 637 29.45 43.51 -41.09
C TYR A 637 28.59 44.38 -40.16
N TYR A 638 27.29 44.44 -40.42
CA TYR A 638 26.32 45.22 -39.65
C TYR A 638 24.88 44.73 -39.91
N VAL A 639 24.00 44.83 -38.91
CA VAL A 639 22.56 44.54 -39.06
C VAL A 639 21.81 45.83 -39.40
N ALA A 640 20.83 45.76 -40.31
CA ALA A 640 19.98 46.90 -40.68
C ALA A 640 18.57 46.44 -41.12
N ASN A 641 17.60 47.37 -41.08
CA ASN A 641 16.25 47.13 -41.60
C ASN A 641 16.27 47.08 -43.13
N ASN A 642 15.64 46.05 -43.72
CA ASN A 642 15.61 45.83 -45.16
C ASN A 642 14.70 46.79 -45.94
N GLY A 643 13.91 47.62 -45.25
CA GLY A 643 12.92 48.53 -45.80
C GLY A 643 11.46 48.10 -45.62
N SER A 644 11.20 46.86 -45.19
CA SER A 644 9.85 46.31 -44.93
C SER A 644 9.54 46.11 -43.45
N GLY A 645 10.44 46.48 -42.54
CA GLY A 645 10.30 46.23 -41.09
C GLY A 645 11.21 45.13 -40.56
N VAL A 646 11.69 44.23 -41.42
CA VAL A 646 12.49 43.06 -41.04
C VAL A 646 13.98 43.43 -40.99
N LEU A 647 14.70 42.94 -39.98
CA LEU A 647 16.15 43.11 -39.86
C LEU A 647 16.88 42.05 -40.70
N HIS A 648 17.96 42.46 -41.36
CA HIS A 648 18.83 41.62 -42.17
C HIS A 648 20.29 41.96 -41.83
N LEU A 649 21.18 40.98 -41.93
CA LEU A 649 22.63 41.21 -41.93
C LEU A 649 23.10 41.72 -43.29
N TYR A 650 24.04 42.65 -43.26
CA TYR A 650 24.71 43.21 -44.42
C TYR A 650 26.23 43.17 -44.28
N ALA A 651 26.93 43.06 -45.41
CA ALA A 651 28.37 43.27 -45.50
C ALA A 651 28.75 44.35 -46.53
N ASN A 652 29.82 45.07 -46.21
CA ASN A 652 30.55 45.97 -47.10
C ASN A 652 31.99 45.45 -47.24
N ASN A 653 32.41 45.13 -48.47
CA ASN A 653 33.74 44.59 -48.78
C ASN A 653 34.57 45.62 -49.56
N GLU A 654 35.82 45.81 -49.16
CA GLU A 654 36.80 46.69 -49.79
C GLU A 654 38.10 45.91 -50.06
N GLY A 655 38.36 45.58 -51.32
CA GLY A 655 39.59 44.95 -51.78
C GLY A 655 40.54 45.95 -52.42
N TYR A 656 41.79 46.01 -51.96
CA TYR A 656 42.82 46.92 -52.48
C TYR A 656 43.98 46.14 -53.10
N GLN A 657 44.27 46.38 -54.39
CA GLN A 657 45.52 45.90 -55.01
C GLN A 657 46.66 46.88 -54.67
N TYR A 658 47.79 46.37 -54.19
CA TYR A 658 48.98 47.13 -53.85
C TYR A 658 50.15 46.83 -54.80
N GLY A 659 50.88 47.88 -55.15
CA GLY A 659 52.18 47.75 -55.81
C GLY A 659 53.28 47.32 -54.83
N PRO A 660 54.48 46.95 -55.31
CA PRO A 660 55.61 46.51 -54.48
C PRO A 660 56.14 47.52 -53.44
N THR A 661 55.60 48.75 -53.45
CA THR A 661 55.92 49.83 -52.50
C THR A 661 54.87 50.04 -51.41
N GLY A 662 53.87 49.16 -51.27
CA GLY A 662 52.82 49.27 -50.26
C GLY A 662 51.79 50.39 -50.52
N ILE A 663 51.73 50.91 -51.75
CA ILE A 663 50.76 51.93 -52.19
C ILE A 663 49.70 51.24 -53.08
N PRO A 664 48.39 51.54 -52.90
CA PRO A 664 47.36 51.02 -53.79
C PRO A 664 47.60 51.42 -55.25
N THR A 665 47.61 50.46 -56.17
CA THR A 665 47.78 50.69 -57.61
C THR A 665 46.49 51.06 -58.33
N SER A 666 45.35 50.92 -57.66
CA SER A 666 44.01 51.26 -58.15
C SER A 666 43.16 51.88 -57.05
N ALA A 667 41.98 52.38 -57.41
CA ALA A 667 40.89 52.50 -56.45
C ALA A 667 40.51 51.11 -55.89
N PRO A 668 39.95 51.01 -54.67
CA PRO A 668 39.45 49.75 -54.15
C PRO A 668 38.35 49.15 -55.03
N ILE A 669 38.34 47.82 -55.09
CA ILE A 669 37.22 47.00 -55.54
C ILE A 669 36.22 46.98 -54.38
N ILE A 670 35.03 47.56 -54.58
CA ILE A 670 34.02 47.71 -53.52
C ILE A 670 32.79 46.87 -53.86
N ALA A 671 32.32 46.07 -52.89
CA ALA A 671 31.02 45.41 -52.91
C ALA A 671 30.27 45.76 -51.62
N ASN A 672 29.36 46.73 -51.71
CA ASN A 672 28.61 47.27 -50.57
C ASN A 672 27.15 46.82 -50.58
N GLY A 673 26.55 46.70 -49.40
CA GLY A 673 25.15 46.31 -49.23
C GLY A 673 24.88 44.85 -49.60
N ILE A 674 25.86 43.97 -49.42
CA ILE A 674 25.70 42.52 -49.60
C ILE A 674 24.70 42.03 -48.56
N ASN A 675 23.45 41.82 -48.96
CA ASN A 675 22.35 41.38 -48.12
C ASN A 675 22.31 39.85 -48.07
N PHE A 676 22.47 39.25 -46.90
CA PHE A 676 22.47 37.79 -46.74
C PHE A 676 21.05 37.16 -46.74
N GLY A 677 19.99 37.99 -46.76
CA GLY A 677 18.60 37.54 -46.85
C GLY A 677 17.97 37.15 -45.51
N PRO A 678 16.75 36.59 -45.52
CA PRO A 678 16.05 36.16 -44.30
C PRO A 678 16.84 35.15 -43.45
N ALA A 679 17.70 34.37 -44.12
CA ALA A 679 18.75 33.50 -43.59
C ALA A 679 19.67 34.12 -42.52
N SER A 680 19.62 35.44 -42.32
CA SER A 680 20.46 36.18 -41.38
C SER A 680 19.72 36.68 -40.13
N ASN A 681 18.57 36.09 -39.80
CA ASN A 681 17.74 36.48 -38.64
C ASN A 681 17.72 35.43 -37.51
N TYR A 682 18.75 34.58 -37.42
CA TYR A 682 18.87 33.48 -36.44
C TYR A 682 19.51 33.91 -35.11
N PRO A 683 19.27 33.18 -33.99
CA PRO A 683 19.86 33.48 -32.68
C PRO A 683 21.40 33.53 -32.63
N TRP A 684 22.11 32.77 -33.48
CA TRP A 684 23.57 32.61 -33.42
C TRP A 684 24.39 33.90 -33.68
N LEU A 685 23.74 34.97 -34.15
CA LEU A 685 24.37 36.30 -34.30
C LEU A 685 24.75 36.97 -32.97
N ASN A 686 24.40 36.39 -31.81
CA ASN A 686 24.89 36.81 -30.51
C ASN A 686 26.32 36.30 -30.18
N ASN A 687 26.85 35.34 -30.95
CA ASN A 687 28.11 34.64 -30.63
C ASN A 687 29.02 34.41 -31.87
N ALA A 688 28.73 35.06 -33.00
CA ALA A 688 29.20 34.71 -34.35
C ALA A 688 30.73 34.63 -34.54
N SER A 689 31.13 33.80 -35.51
CA SER A 689 32.52 33.61 -35.97
C SER A 689 32.75 34.26 -37.34
N LEU A 690 33.81 35.06 -37.49
CA LEU A 690 34.13 35.79 -38.73
C LEU A 690 35.48 35.36 -39.32
N SER A 691 35.53 35.14 -40.64
CA SER A 691 36.74 34.69 -41.33
C SER A 691 36.96 35.32 -42.72
N VAL A 692 38.13 35.03 -43.30
CA VAL A 692 38.47 35.21 -44.71
C VAL A 692 39.12 33.92 -45.23
N SER A 693 38.70 33.42 -46.39
CA SER A 693 39.17 32.16 -46.99
C SER A 693 39.91 32.36 -48.32
N VAL A 694 40.86 31.46 -48.62
CA VAL A 694 41.63 31.41 -49.89
C VAL A 694 41.90 29.99 -50.43
N ASP A 695 41.15 28.95 -50.02
CA ASP A 695 41.22 27.57 -50.57
C ASP A 695 39.89 26.75 -50.38
N GLN A 696 39.81 25.46 -50.76
CA GLN A 696 38.59 24.88 -51.39
C GLN A 696 37.72 23.78 -50.71
N TYR A 697 38.23 22.62 -50.21
CA TYR A 697 37.40 21.38 -50.08
C TYR A 697 37.37 20.70 -48.67
N VAL A 698 36.19 20.30 -48.18
CA VAL A 698 35.74 20.45 -46.77
C VAL A 698 34.98 19.25 -46.12
N ASP A 699 35.19 18.95 -44.81
CA ASP A 699 34.32 18.09 -43.96
C ASP A 699 34.34 18.37 -42.39
N ASN A 700 33.14 18.48 -41.77
CA ASN A 700 32.60 18.11 -40.41
C ASN A 700 33.17 18.53 -38.99
N ILE A 701 32.32 19.14 -38.10
CA ILE A 701 32.48 19.38 -36.62
C ILE A 701 31.13 19.34 -35.79
N VAL A 702 31.14 19.25 -34.44
CA VAL A 702 30.02 19.04 -33.45
C VAL A 702 29.64 20.32 -32.61
N ILE A 703 28.42 20.39 -31.99
CA ILE A 703 27.85 21.54 -31.21
C ILE A 703 26.98 21.06 -29.99
N ASN A 704 26.74 21.92 -28.97
CA ASN A 704 25.96 21.68 -27.72
C ASN A 704 25.09 22.91 -27.30
N VAL A 705 24.03 22.75 -26.47
CA VAL A 705 23.10 23.81 -25.93
C VAL A 705 22.67 23.53 -24.46
N ASN A 706 22.07 24.50 -23.74
CA ASN A 706 21.65 24.45 -22.32
C ASN A 706 20.25 25.10 -22.05
N HIS A 707 19.41 24.50 -21.18
CA HIS A 707 18.16 25.07 -20.60
C HIS A 707 18.09 24.91 -19.06
N CYS A 708 17.00 25.33 -18.40
CA CYS A 708 16.65 24.95 -17.02
C CYS A 708 15.76 23.71 -16.99
N ASP A 709 16.11 22.82 -16.06
CA ASP A 709 15.51 21.52 -15.77
C ASP A 709 15.91 21.26 -14.29
N PHE A 710 14.95 21.05 -13.39
CA PHE A 710 15.20 21.12 -11.94
C PHE A 710 15.39 19.76 -11.27
N ASP A 711 14.65 18.74 -11.69
CA ASP A 711 14.80 17.34 -11.26
C ASP A 711 15.83 16.59 -12.13
N GLY A 712 15.96 16.95 -13.41
CA GLY A 712 16.98 16.46 -14.34
C GLY A 712 16.46 15.48 -15.40
N ASP A 713 15.17 15.44 -15.73
CA ASP A 713 14.60 14.48 -16.68
C ASP A 713 14.64 14.92 -18.16
N GLY A 714 14.93 16.20 -18.42
CA GLY A 714 14.98 16.82 -19.74
C GLY A 714 13.82 17.78 -20.05
N VAL A 715 12.75 17.77 -19.27
CA VAL A 715 11.63 18.71 -19.40
C VAL A 715 12.00 20.08 -18.81
N GLN A 716 11.61 21.17 -19.48
CA GLN A 716 11.74 22.52 -18.92
C GLN A 716 10.54 22.83 -18.00
N ASN A 717 10.82 23.37 -16.81
CA ASN A 717 9.84 23.74 -15.76
C ASN A 717 8.67 24.69 -16.17
N SER A 718 8.64 25.20 -17.40
CA SER A 718 7.49 25.95 -17.95
C SER A 718 6.48 25.03 -18.66
N PHE A 719 6.96 23.90 -19.20
CA PHE A 719 6.19 22.90 -19.94
C PHE A 719 5.94 21.64 -19.11
N ASP A 720 6.68 21.46 -18.03
CA ASP A 720 6.39 20.43 -17.04
C ASP A 720 4.99 20.62 -16.41
N LEU A 721 4.40 19.51 -16.02
CA LEU A 721 3.19 19.44 -15.22
C LEU A 721 3.48 19.11 -13.75
N ASP A 722 4.69 18.63 -13.44
CA ASP A 722 5.17 18.06 -12.17
C ASP A 722 6.67 18.44 -12.02
N SER A 723 6.95 19.75 -11.91
CA SER A 723 8.26 20.44 -11.99
C SER A 723 9.37 19.99 -11.02
N ASP A 724 9.11 18.97 -10.21
CA ASP A 724 10.11 18.27 -9.40
C ASP A 724 9.96 16.74 -9.34
N ASN A 725 9.09 16.19 -10.18
CA ASN A 725 8.94 14.78 -10.54
C ASN A 725 8.66 13.85 -9.34
N ASP A 726 7.87 14.35 -8.38
CA ASP A 726 7.46 13.59 -7.19
C ASP A 726 6.17 12.77 -7.40
N GLY A 727 5.40 13.10 -8.46
CA GLY A 727 4.10 12.52 -8.79
C GLY A 727 2.90 13.39 -8.38
N CYS A 728 3.09 14.67 -8.07
CA CYS A 728 2.07 15.63 -7.68
C CYS A 728 2.16 16.95 -8.45
N SER A 729 1.44 16.99 -9.57
CA SER A 729 1.40 18.14 -10.48
C SER A 729 1.32 19.54 -9.83
N ASP A 730 2.10 20.49 -10.36
CA ASP A 730 2.30 21.88 -9.92
C ASP A 730 1.01 22.61 -9.51
N SER A 731 -0.09 22.36 -10.21
CA SER A 731 -1.37 23.02 -9.94
C SER A 731 -2.03 22.54 -8.63
N ASN A 732 -1.88 21.26 -8.25
CA ASN A 732 -2.36 20.76 -6.96
C ASN A 732 -1.52 21.32 -5.82
N GLU A 733 -0.20 21.24 -5.97
CA GLU A 733 0.84 21.82 -5.11
C GLU A 733 0.62 23.30 -4.82
N TYR A 734 0.56 24.11 -5.88
CA TYR A 734 0.34 25.54 -5.83
C TYR A 734 -1.00 25.90 -5.17
N TYR A 735 -2.09 25.15 -5.42
CA TYR A 735 -3.37 25.37 -4.72
C TYR A 735 -3.47 24.69 -3.34
N ASN A 736 -2.43 24.00 -2.88
CA ASN A 736 -2.40 23.17 -1.66
C ASN A 736 -3.63 22.23 -1.57
N ASN A 737 -4.01 21.62 -2.70
CA ASN A 737 -5.22 20.82 -2.83
C ASN A 737 -5.08 19.76 -3.92
N ALA A 738 -5.08 18.48 -3.50
CA ALA A 738 -5.02 17.27 -4.34
C ALA A 738 -6.16 17.07 -5.37
N THR A 739 -7.08 18.03 -5.49
CA THR A 739 -8.26 17.93 -6.38
C THR A 739 -8.43 19.15 -7.29
N SER A 740 -7.50 20.11 -7.26
CA SER A 740 -7.56 21.28 -8.14
C SER A 740 -7.35 20.92 -9.62
N ALA A 741 -6.48 19.93 -9.90
CA ALA A 741 -6.13 19.50 -11.25
C ALA A 741 -7.12 18.53 -11.92
N ALA A 742 -8.42 18.59 -11.57
CA ALA A 742 -9.45 17.61 -11.98
C ALA A 742 -9.77 17.54 -13.51
N SER A 743 -8.99 18.23 -14.35
CA SER A 743 -9.12 18.24 -15.81
C SER A 743 -7.80 18.49 -16.55
N GLY A 744 -6.65 18.08 -16.01
CA GLY A 744 -5.35 18.15 -16.71
C GLY A 744 -4.93 19.57 -17.09
N GLN A 745 -5.07 20.52 -16.16
CA GLN A 745 -4.79 21.94 -16.41
C GLN A 745 -3.34 22.26 -16.05
N GLN A 746 -2.51 22.55 -17.06
CA GLN A 746 -1.24 23.26 -16.91
C GLN A 746 -1.50 24.68 -16.36
N PHE A 747 -0.45 25.33 -15.88
CA PHE A 747 -0.46 26.78 -15.71
C PHE A 747 -0.78 27.48 -17.06
N GLY A 748 -1.97 28.09 -17.18
CA GLY A 748 -2.33 28.98 -18.28
C GLY A 748 -3.22 28.39 -19.40
N GLN A 749 -3.18 27.08 -19.66
CA GLN A 749 -3.86 26.47 -20.81
C GLN A 749 -5.30 25.97 -20.51
N THR A 750 -6.28 26.61 -21.16
CA THR A 750 -7.65 26.11 -21.47
C THR A 750 -8.70 25.91 -20.35
N GLY A 751 -9.51 26.94 -20.06
CA GLY A 751 -10.96 26.68 -19.85
C GLY A 751 -11.79 27.47 -18.82
N GLY A 752 -11.20 28.22 -17.89
CA GLY A 752 -12.03 28.89 -16.86
C GLY A 752 -11.39 30.06 -16.11
N ALA A 753 -11.91 31.28 -16.35
CA ALA A 753 -11.74 32.48 -15.51
C ALA A 753 -10.33 32.72 -14.93
N VAL A 754 -9.31 32.66 -15.78
CA VAL A 754 -7.90 32.88 -15.42
C VAL A 754 -7.67 34.28 -14.82
N ALA A 755 -6.95 34.33 -13.70
CA ALA A 755 -6.43 35.56 -13.13
C ALA A 755 -5.26 36.09 -13.99
N PRO A 756 -5.21 37.38 -14.35
CA PRO A 756 -4.19 37.91 -15.26
C PRO A 756 -2.77 37.69 -14.69
N VAL A 757 -1.95 36.99 -15.45
CA VAL A 757 -0.52 36.81 -15.17
C VAL A 757 0.28 38.01 -15.67
N ASN A 758 1.43 38.24 -15.06
CA ASN A 758 2.43 39.21 -15.54
C ASN A 758 3.43 38.54 -16.51
N ALA A 759 4.31 39.35 -17.11
CA ALA A 759 5.27 38.93 -18.14
C ALA A 759 6.46 38.08 -17.63
N ASN A 760 6.26 37.36 -16.52
CA ASN A 760 7.21 36.38 -15.97
C ASN A 760 6.49 35.14 -15.40
N GLY A 761 5.28 34.84 -15.89
CA GLY A 761 4.54 33.63 -15.50
C GLY A 761 3.97 33.62 -14.08
N THR A 762 3.74 34.78 -13.44
CA THR A 762 3.20 34.81 -12.07
C THR A 762 1.84 35.52 -11.99
N VAL A 763 0.93 35.03 -11.14
CA VAL A 763 -0.43 35.56 -11.01
C VAL A 763 -0.43 36.95 -10.37
N ASN A 764 -0.96 37.95 -11.06
CA ASN A 764 -0.97 39.34 -10.62
C ASN A 764 -2.39 39.82 -10.26
N LEU A 765 -2.85 39.51 -9.05
CA LEU A 765 -4.09 40.03 -8.47
C LEU A 765 -3.90 40.54 -7.03
N PRO A 766 -4.71 41.54 -6.59
CA PRO A 766 -4.67 42.03 -5.21
C PRO A 766 -5.19 40.97 -4.23
N ALA A 767 -4.48 40.80 -3.11
CA ALA A 767 -4.69 39.70 -2.18
C ALA A 767 -6.02 39.77 -1.40
N ALA A 768 -6.76 38.65 -1.36
CA ALA A 768 -7.65 38.25 -0.24
C ALA A 768 -8.24 36.82 -0.38
N THR A 769 -7.43 35.74 -0.44
CA THR A 769 -7.81 34.36 -0.01
C THR A 769 -6.70 33.32 -0.19
N TYR A 770 -5.88 33.46 -1.24
CA TYR A 770 -4.89 32.46 -1.64
C TYR A 770 -3.67 32.39 -0.69
N THR A 771 -3.12 31.18 -0.48
CA THR A 771 -2.09 30.89 0.55
C THR A 771 -0.97 29.92 0.12
N GLY A 772 -0.94 29.48 -1.14
CA GLY A 772 0.08 28.54 -1.62
C GLY A 772 1.40 29.19 -2.01
N SER A 773 2.36 28.36 -2.44
CA SER A 773 3.75 28.74 -2.71
C SER A 773 4.26 28.07 -3.98
N TYR A 774 4.87 28.87 -4.88
CA TYR A 774 5.49 28.37 -6.10
C TYR A 774 6.74 27.50 -5.81
N ALA A 775 7.43 27.75 -4.70
CA ALA A 775 8.58 26.96 -4.27
C ALA A 775 8.21 25.59 -3.64
N ASN A 776 6.94 25.17 -3.76
CA ASN A 776 6.54 23.80 -3.42
C ASN A 776 6.78 22.91 -4.66
N ALA A 777 6.15 23.28 -5.78
CA ALA A 777 6.25 22.69 -7.11
C ALA A 777 7.60 22.92 -7.83
N THR A 778 8.71 22.97 -7.07
CA THR A 778 10.09 23.03 -7.58
C THR A 778 11.05 22.50 -6.49
N SER A 779 10.64 21.51 -5.69
CA SER A 779 11.35 21.03 -4.50
C SER A 779 10.88 19.64 -4.04
N VAL A 780 11.16 18.62 -4.86
CA VAL A 780 10.90 17.17 -4.73
C VAL A 780 10.20 16.77 -3.42
N GLY A 781 8.90 16.52 -3.50
CA GLY A 781 8.13 16.02 -2.38
C GLY A 781 8.45 14.61 -1.95
N THR A 782 8.04 14.29 -0.71
CA THR A 782 7.92 12.91 -0.24
C THR A 782 6.79 12.84 0.79
N SER A 783 6.08 11.71 0.87
CA SER A 783 5.10 11.49 1.93
C SER A 783 5.77 11.32 3.30
N SER A 784 5.23 11.98 4.33
CA SER A 784 5.45 11.56 5.72
C SER A 784 5.02 10.11 5.95
N SER A 785 5.85 9.36 6.68
CA SER A 785 5.46 8.09 7.31
C SER A 785 4.99 8.32 8.75
N ILE A 786 4.16 7.43 9.30
CA ILE A 786 3.74 7.51 10.70
C ILE A 786 4.69 6.68 11.57
N ALA A 787 5.66 7.35 12.21
CA ALA A 787 6.59 6.75 13.16
C ALA A 787 5.94 6.38 14.49
N THR A 788 4.90 7.11 14.92
CA THR A 788 4.12 6.76 16.12
C THR A 788 2.64 6.96 15.85
N GLN A 789 1.90 5.86 15.78
CA GLN A 789 0.44 5.86 15.68
C GLN A 789 -0.19 6.40 16.97
N PRO A 790 -1.36 7.04 16.90
CA PRO A 790 -2.15 7.34 18.09
C PRO A 790 -2.54 6.04 18.84
N VAL A 791 -3.01 6.19 20.07
CA VAL A 791 -3.44 5.08 20.95
C VAL A 791 -4.89 5.26 21.39
N ASN A 792 -5.58 4.15 21.71
CA ASN A 792 -6.91 4.20 22.29
C ASN A 792 -6.87 4.96 23.62
N ARG A 793 -7.91 5.73 23.94
CA ARG A 793 -8.01 6.50 25.18
C ARG A 793 -9.20 6.03 25.99
N ILE A 794 -8.98 5.74 27.26
CA ILE A 794 -10.03 5.43 28.24
C ILE A 794 -10.00 6.56 29.28
N ILE A 795 -11.13 7.23 29.50
CA ILE A 795 -11.24 8.38 30.40
C ILE A 795 -12.59 8.41 31.14
N ASN A 796 -12.65 9.20 32.21
CA ASN A 796 -13.91 9.57 32.87
C ASN A 796 -14.51 10.83 32.23
N ALA A 797 -15.84 10.92 32.18
CA ALA A 797 -16.55 12.09 31.66
C ALA A 797 -16.17 13.37 32.44
N GLY A 798 -16.09 14.49 31.72
CA GLY A 798 -15.64 15.79 32.24
C GLY A 798 -14.11 15.95 32.32
N THR A 799 -13.32 14.92 32.02
CA THR A 799 -11.84 15.04 31.97
C THR A 799 -11.33 15.46 30.59
N ASN A 800 -10.05 15.83 30.51
CA ASN A 800 -9.36 16.16 29.26
C ASN A 800 -8.55 14.95 28.75
N THR A 801 -8.41 14.81 27.43
CA THR A 801 -7.58 13.77 26.80
C THR A 801 -6.90 14.28 25.53
N THR A 802 -5.99 13.49 24.99
CA THR A 802 -5.26 13.79 23.76
C THR A 802 -5.19 12.58 22.83
N PHE A 803 -5.22 12.82 21.52
CA PHE A 803 -4.71 11.89 20.53
C PHE A 803 -3.51 12.57 19.86
N SER A 804 -2.35 11.91 19.89
CA SER A 804 -1.11 12.40 19.32
C SER A 804 -0.59 11.43 18.28
N VAL A 805 0.00 11.95 17.21
CA VAL A 805 0.70 11.19 16.17
C VAL A 805 2.13 11.73 16.06
N ALA A 806 3.08 10.91 15.62
CA ALA A 806 4.38 11.38 15.15
C ALA A 806 4.56 10.99 13.68
N ALA A 807 4.68 11.99 12.82
CA ALA A 807 5.17 11.85 11.46
C ALA A 807 6.71 11.78 11.44
N ALA A 808 7.29 11.13 10.43
CA ALA A 808 8.72 11.13 10.14
C ALA A 808 8.96 10.87 8.64
N GLY A 809 10.00 11.48 8.08
CA GLY A 809 10.05 11.74 6.64
C GLY A 809 9.23 13.00 6.32
N GLY A 810 8.81 13.15 5.06
CA GLY A 810 8.25 14.39 4.55
C GLY A 810 9.33 15.36 4.07
N SER A 811 9.07 16.04 2.94
CA SER A 811 10.01 17.01 2.35
C SER A 811 9.73 18.45 2.85
N GLY A 812 8.46 18.82 2.99
CA GLY A 812 8.03 20.19 3.29
C GLY A 812 7.36 20.39 4.65
N VAL A 813 6.28 21.18 4.68
CA VAL A 813 5.57 21.53 5.91
C VAL A 813 4.43 20.54 6.16
N THR A 814 4.59 19.68 7.16
CA THR A 814 3.61 18.65 7.52
C THR A 814 2.30 19.25 8.04
N GLN A 815 1.23 18.98 7.30
CA GLN A 815 -0.15 19.36 7.58
C GLN A 815 -0.91 18.18 8.20
N TYR A 816 -1.77 18.48 9.15
CA TYR A 816 -2.59 17.50 9.86
C TYR A 816 -4.06 17.91 9.75
N GLN A 817 -4.95 16.94 9.53
CA GLN A 817 -6.39 17.12 9.70
C GLN A 817 -6.95 15.92 10.48
N TRP A 818 -7.38 16.15 11.72
CA TRP A 818 -8.03 15.12 12.51
C TRP A 818 -9.46 14.89 12.06
N GLN A 819 -9.90 13.63 12.11
CA GLN A 819 -11.25 13.18 11.78
C GLN A 819 -11.87 12.40 12.94
N VAL A 820 -13.20 12.48 13.06
CA VAL A 820 -14.00 11.69 14.00
C VAL A 820 -15.11 10.94 13.28
N ASP A 821 -15.32 9.68 13.66
CA ASP A 821 -16.54 8.92 13.39
C ASP A 821 -17.34 8.77 14.69
N SER A 822 -18.61 9.18 14.66
CA SER A 822 -19.57 9.09 15.77
C SER A 822 -20.62 7.98 15.56
N GLY A 823 -20.40 7.08 14.60
CA GLY A 823 -21.32 6.01 14.17
C GLY A 823 -21.92 6.22 12.78
N SER A 824 -21.30 7.03 11.92
CA SER A 824 -21.82 7.43 10.60
C SER A 824 -20.75 7.61 9.52
N GLY A 825 -19.50 7.21 9.75
CA GLY A 825 -18.35 7.53 8.91
C GLY A 825 -17.59 8.76 9.40
N PHE A 826 -16.32 8.84 9.00
CA PHE A 826 -15.40 9.90 9.43
C PHE A 826 -15.74 11.28 8.84
N THR A 827 -15.63 12.30 9.69
CA THR A 827 -15.84 13.72 9.36
C THR A 827 -14.71 14.57 9.92
N ASP A 828 -14.34 15.66 9.24
CA ASP A 828 -13.24 16.53 9.65
C ASP A 828 -13.57 17.31 10.93
N ILE A 829 -12.63 17.27 11.89
CA ILE A 829 -12.77 17.97 13.17
C ILE A 829 -12.36 19.44 12.98
N SER A 830 -13.30 20.34 13.32
CA SER A 830 -13.03 21.77 13.51
C SER A 830 -12.75 22.09 14.97
N ASN A 831 -11.88 23.07 15.23
CA ASN A 831 -11.65 23.59 16.59
C ASN A 831 -12.95 24.24 17.13
N GLY A 832 -13.31 23.95 18.38
CA GLY A 832 -14.60 24.36 18.96
C GLY A 832 -14.85 23.77 20.35
N ALA A 833 -16.11 23.46 20.65
CA ALA A 833 -16.61 23.21 22.01
C ALA A 833 -15.81 22.19 22.87
N VAL A 834 -15.49 21.03 22.29
CA VAL A 834 -14.66 19.99 22.94
C VAL A 834 -13.29 19.84 22.28
N TYR A 835 -13.20 20.13 20.97
CA TYR A 835 -12.02 19.85 20.16
C TYR A 835 -11.10 21.05 20.02
N ASN A 836 -9.81 20.85 20.28
CA ASN A 836 -8.76 21.86 20.17
C ASN A 836 -7.55 21.27 19.42
N ASN A 837 -6.80 22.12 18.73
CA ASN A 837 -5.60 21.76 17.97
C ASN A 837 -5.83 20.70 16.86
N ALA A 838 -7.03 20.67 16.27
CA ALA A 838 -7.46 19.67 15.28
C ALA A 838 -6.70 19.69 13.93
N THR A 839 -5.85 20.68 13.72
CA THR A 839 -4.94 20.81 12.56
C THR A 839 -3.46 20.67 12.93
N THR A 840 -3.16 19.93 14.01
CA THR A 840 -1.79 19.71 14.53
C THR A 840 -1.51 18.23 14.78
N ASN A 841 -0.27 17.87 15.12
CA ASN A 841 0.10 16.51 15.51
C ASN A 841 -0.59 16.00 16.79
N THR A 842 -1.27 16.86 17.56
CA THR A 842 -1.94 16.50 18.82
C THR A 842 -3.32 17.16 18.94
N LEU A 843 -4.36 16.38 18.66
CA LEU A 843 -5.74 16.76 18.98
C LEU A 843 -5.94 16.71 20.50
N THR A 844 -6.39 17.83 21.07
CA THR A 844 -6.74 17.94 22.50
C THR A 844 -8.25 18.00 22.67
N LEU A 845 -8.81 17.09 23.44
CA LEU A 845 -10.22 17.11 23.83
C LEU A 845 -10.36 17.64 25.26
N THR A 846 -11.22 18.62 25.48
CA THR A 846 -11.43 19.27 26.79
C THR A 846 -12.83 19.02 27.34
N SER A 847 -12.92 18.64 28.63
CA SER A 847 -14.17 18.39 29.35
C SER A 847 -15.12 17.41 28.63
N VAL A 848 -14.58 16.24 28.23
CA VAL A 848 -15.28 15.31 27.32
C VAL A 848 -16.60 14.78 27.90
N PRO A 849 -17.75 14.93 27.21
CA PRO A 849 -19.02 14.40 27.68
C PRO A 849 -19.11 12.88 27.48
N ALA A 850 -19.88 12.19 28.34
CA ALA A 850 -20.09 10.75 28.25
C ALA A 850 -20.69 10.27 26.89
N THR A 851 -21.32 11.18 26.14
CA THR A 851 -21.88 10.91 24.81
C THR A 851 -20.81 10.66 23.72
N PHE A 852 -19.53 10.93 23.99
CA PHE A 852 -18.42 10.62 23.09
C PHE A 852 -17.89 9.18 23.27
N ASN A 853 -18.48 8.39 24.16
CA ASN A 853 -18.09 6.99 24.37
C ASN A 853 -18.31 6.15 23.09
N GLY A 854 -17.23 5.53 22.62
CA GLY A 854 -17.22 4.73 21.38
C GLY A 854 -16.86 5.52 20.12
N TYR A 855 -16.68 6.85 20.20
CA TYR A 855 -16.23 7.64 19.05
C TYR A 855 -14.83 7.21 18.61
N VAL A 856 -14.59 7.20 17.31
CA VAL A 856 -13.33 6.74 16.71
C VAL A 856 -12.62 7.92 16.05
N TYR A 857 -11.32 8.03 16.28
CA TYR A 857 -10.47 9.13 15.85
C TYR A 857 -9.36 8.63 14.94
N ARG A 858 -9.04 9.42 13.91
CA ARG A 858 -7.86 9.26 13.06
C ARG A 858 -7.36 10.62 12.59
N VAL A 859 -6.17 10.67 12.01
CA VAL A 859 -5.61 11.89 11.39
C VAL A 859 -5.14 11.59 9.97
N ILE A 860 -5.46 12.50 9.06
CA ILE A 860 -4.88 12.56 7.72
C ILE A 860 -3.67 13.47 7.79
N ILE A 861 -2.54 13.02 7.25
CA ILE A 861 -1.27 13.76 7.17
C ILE A 861 -0.91 13.97 5.70
N ARG A 862 -0.50 15.18 5.35
CA ARG A 862 0.00 15.60 4.03
C ARG A 862 1.24 16.48 4.21
N GLU A 863 2.12 16.54 3.22
CA GLU A 863 3.13 17.61 3.16
C GLU A 863 2.63 18.76 2.30
N SER A 864 3.11 19.98 2.55
CA SER A 864 2.78 21.15 1.71
C SER A 864 3.31 21.05 0.29
N ASN A 865 4.39 20.29 0.11
CA ASN A 865 5.00 19.98 -1.17
C ASN A 865 4.87 18.49 -1.54
N PHE A 866 3.75 17.85 -1.18
CA PHE A 866 3.35 16.57 -1.80
C PHE A 866 1.87 16.34 -1.53
N VAL A 867 1.02 17.28 -1.93
CA VAL A 867 -0.37 17.30 -1.44
C VAL A 867 -1.22 16.17 -2.01
N CYS A 868 -0.84 15.59 -3.15
CA CYS A 868 -1.58 14.55 -3.87
C CYS A 868 -1.65 13.23 -3.09
N SER A 869 -0.60 12.91 -2.34
CA SER A 869 -0.60 11.79 -1.39
C SER A 869 -1.16 12.21 -0.02
N SER A 870 -1.53 11.22 0.79
CA SER A 870 -1.78 11.43 2.22
C SER A 870 -1.66 10.12 2.99
N VAL A 871 -1.07 10.16 4.19
CA VAL A 871 -1.04 8.98 5.07
C VAL A 871 -2.07 9.15 6.18
N VAL A 872 -2.92 8.13 6.33
CA VAL A 872 -3.99 8.09 7.33
C VAL A 872 -3.53 7.26 8.52
N SER A 873 -3.72 7.78 9.74
CA SER A 873 -3.41 7.03 10.95
C SER A 873 -4.34 5.84 11.14
N ALA A 874 -3.83 4.80 11.80
CA ALA A 874 -4.67 3.73 12.32
C ALA A 874 -5.74 4.30 13.26
N GLU A 875 -6.95 3.78 13.16
CA GLU A 875 -8.14 4.30 13.83
C GLU A 875 -8.13 3.96 15.33
N ARG A 876 -8.56 4.90 16.20
CA ARG A 876 -8.46 4.77 17.66
C ARG A 876 -9.73 5.18 18.39
N THR A 877 -10.19 4.30 19.27
CA THR A 877 -11.43 4.49 20.03
C THR A 877 -11.21 5.33 21.28
N LEU A 878 -12.20 6.18 21.58
CA LEU A 878 -12.35 6.89 22.84
C LEU A 878 -13.43 6.21 23.70
N THR A 879 -13.03 5.58 24.80
CA THR A 879 -13.95 5.08 25.83
C THR A 879 -14.13 6.17 26.88
N VAL A 880 -15.37 6.57 27.14
CA VAL A 880 -15.73 7.61 28.14
C VAL A 880 -16.70 7.01 29.14
N PHE A 881 -16.24 6.75 30.36
CA PHE A 881 -17.12 6.29 31.42
C PHE A 881 -17.84 7.46 32.09
N PRO A 882 -19.17 7.38 32.32
CA PRO A 882 -19.88 8.34 33.15
C PRO A 882 -19.45 8.20 34.63
N ALA A 883 -19.74 9.20 35.47
CA ALA A 883 -19.44 9.13 36.90
C ALA A 883 -20.27 8.00 37.57
N PRO A 884 -19.66 6.92 38.10
CA PRO A 884 -20.40 5.79 38.60
C PRO A 884 -21.12 6.10 39.93
N VAL A 885 -22.32 5.55 40.09
CA VAL A 885 -22.98 5.45 41.40
C VAL A 885 -22.34 4.32 42.18
N VAL A 886 -22.04 4.56 43.46
CA VAL A 886 -21.59 3.54 44.40
C VAL A 886 -22.81 2.96 45.11
N THR A 887 -22.92 1.64 45.19
CA THR A 887 -23.91 0.95 46.01
C THR A 887 -23.26 -0.08 46.94
N ILE A 888 -23.90 -0.36 48.07
CA ILE A 888 -23.46 -1.33 49.09
C ILE A 888 -24.62 -2.30 49.34
N ALA A 889 -24.36 -3.60 49.31
CA ALA A 889 -25.36 -4.59 49.70
C ALA A 889 -25.27 -4.91 51.21
N ASP A 890 -26.42 -5.20 51.83
CA ASP A 890 -26.52 -5.75 53.17
C ASP A 890 -25.69 -7.04 53.32
N ALA A 891 -25.18 -7.30 54.52
CA ALA A 891 -24.43 -8.52 54.82
C ALA A 891 -24.75 -9.03 56.23
N SER A 892 -24.72 -10.34 56.41
CA SER A 892 -24.79 -10.99 57.73
C SER A 892 -23.75 -12.08 57.88
N ILE A 893 -23.32 -12.33 59.13
CA ILE A 893 -22.40 -13.40 59.50
C ILE A 893 -22.68 -13.83 60.95
N THR A 894 -22.39 -15.07 61.30
CA THR A 894 -22.22 -15.48 62.71
C THR A 894 -20.95 -14.87 63.28
N GLU A 895 -20.89 -14.67 64.60
CA GLU A 895 -19.74 -14.08 65.29
C GLU A 895 -18.39 -14.80 65.03
N GLY A 896 -17.28 -14.09 65.26
CA GLY A 896 -15.90 -14.54 65.02
C GLY A 896 -15.46 -14.60 63.54
N GLY A 897 -16.30 -14.09 62.63
CA GLY A 897 -16.08 -14.10 61.19
C GLY A 897 -15.48 -12.82 60.60
N ASN A 898 -15.48 -12.73 59.27
CA ASN A 898 -15.23 -11.49 58.53
C ASN A 898 -16.50 -11.10 57.78
N LEU A 899 -17.30 -10.22 58.38
CA LEU A 899 -18.52 -9.68 57.76
C LEU A 899 -18.15 -8.93 56.48
N SER A 900 -18.64 -9.41 55.34
CA SER A 900 -18.12 -9.06 54.02
C SER A 900 -19.18 -8.38 53.17
N PHE A 901 -19.19 -7.05 53.14
CA PHE A 901 -20.13 -6.24 52.38
C PHE A 901 -19.72 -6.16 50.90
N PRO A 902 -20.57 -6.61 49.95
CA PRO A 902 -20.37 -6.34 48.53
C PRO A 902 -20.54 -4.84 48.25
N VAL A 903 -19.54 -4.23 47.62
CA VAL A 903 -19.59 -2.83 47.16
C VAL A 903 -19.46 -2.82 45.64
N THR A 904 -20.34 -2.10 44.95
CA THR A 904 -20.39 -2.10 43.49
C THR A 904 -20.48 -0.70 42.89
N LEU A 905 -19.95 -0.55 41.67
CA LEU A 905 -20.08 0.65 40.84
C LEU A 905 -21.06 0.37 39.68
N SER A 906 -21.95 1.32 39.38
CA SER A 906 -22.90 1.22 38.25
C SER A 906 -22.23 1.03 36.88
N ASN A 907 -20.96 1.40 36.75
CA ASN A 907 -20.13 1.27 35.57
C ASN A 907 -18.64 1.37 35.97
N PRO A 908 -17.70 0.94 35.11
CA PRO A 908 -16.27 1.11 35.36
C PRO A 908 -15.86 2.58 35.48
N SER A 909 -14.68 2.82 36.05
CA SER A 909 -13.97 4.10 36.03
C SER A 909 -12.61 3.96 35.34
N ALA A 910 -12.15 5.01 34.66
CA ALA A 910 -10.85 5.07 33.99
C ALA A 910 -9.67 5.32 34.94
N THR A 911 -9.96 5.69 36.18
CA THR A 911 -9.00 5.83 37.28
C THR A 911 -9.49 5.04 38.48
N ASP A 912 -8.58 4.63 39.36
CA ASP A 912 -8.95 4.01 40.63
C ASP A 912 -9.93 4.91 41.42
N ILE A 913 -10.88 4.28 42.10
CA ILE A 913 -11.82 4.93 43.03
C ILE A 913 -11.67 4.26 44.38
N THR A 914 -11.37 5.05 45.42
CA THR A 914 -11.41 4.56 46.81
C THR A 914 -12.67 5.07 47.48
N VAL A 915 -13.39 4.16 48.14
CA VAL A 915 -14.60 4.43 48.92
C VAL A 915 -14.28 4.16 50.39
N THR A 916 -14.57 5.12 51.26
CA THR A 916 -14.39 4.98 52.72
C THR A 916 -15.74 4.74 53.37
N LEU A 917 -15.95 3.55 53.91
CA LEU A 917 -17.15 3.18 54.66
C LEU A 917 -16.97 3.48 56.14
N GLY A 918 -17.96 4.15 56.74
CA GLY A 918 -18.05 4.39 58.16
C GLY A 918 -19.27 3.69 58.76
N PHE A 919 -19.21 3.46 60.07
CA PHE A 919 -20.17 2.64 60.80
C PHE A 919 -20.87 3.47 61.87
N THR A 920 -22.20 3.45 61.89
CA THR A 920 -23.03 4.27 62.78
C THR A 920 -24.32 3.55 63.16
N ASN A 921 -24.94 3.97 64.27
CA ASN A 921 -26.13 3.37 64.87
C ASN A 921 -25.94 1.88 65.23
N VAL A 922 -25.98 1.56 66.52
CA VAL A 922 -25.91 0.18 67.02
C VAL A 922 -27.09 -0.05 67.97
N THR A 923 -27.76 -1.20 67.85
CA THR A 923 -28.93 -1.56 68.69
C THR A 923 -28.55 -1.99 70.10
N THR A 924 -27.41 -2.66 70.20
CA THR A 924 -26.65 -3.13 71.37
C THR A 924 -25.19 -2.78 71.10
N ALA A 925 -24.30 -2.87 72.08
CA ALA A 925 -22.88 -2.54 71.85
C ALA A 925 -22.01 -3.19 72.93
N ASN A 926 -21.69 -4.47 72.76
CA ASN A 926 -20.81 -5.20 73.68
C ASN A 926 -19.33 -4.97 73.33
N GLY A 927 -18.93 -5.24 72.08
CA GLY A 927 -17.59 -4.94 71.57
C GLY A 927 -17.25 -5.47 70.16
N ASP A 928 -18.23 -5.94 69.40
CA ASP A 928 -18.04 -7.15 68.59
C ASP A 928 -17.71 -6.88 67.13
N TYR A 929 -17.58 -5.60 66.78
CA TYR A 929 -16.97 -5.12 65.56
C TYR A 929 -16.27 -3.78 65.79
N THR A 930 -15.29 -3.44 64.95
CA THR A 930 -14.58 -2.16 65.07
C THR A 930 -15.35 -1.05 64.36
N THR A 931 -15.53 0.10 65.02
CA THR A 931 -16.07 1.33 64.39
C THR A 931 -15.03 2.11 63.56
N VAL A 932 -13.85 1.51 63.30
CA VAL A 932 -12.78 2.10 62.49
C VAL A 932 -13.20 2.08 61.00
N PRO A 933 -13.21 3.21 60.28
CA PRO A 933 -13.63 3.25 58.88
C PRO A 933 -12.79 2.34 57.97
N VAL A 934 -13.46 1.60 57.08
CA VAL A 934 -12.84 0.67 56.13
C VAL A 934 -12.73 1.34 54.76
N THR A 935 -11.55 1.29 54.15
CA THR A 935 -11.31 1.79 52.78
C THR A 935 -11.29 0.64 51.78
N VAL A 936 -12.10 0.77 50.72
CA VAL A 936 -12.16 -0.18 49.60
C VAL A 936 -11.73 0.53 48.32
N THR A 937 -10.79 -0.04 47.56
CA THR A 937 -10.32 0.54 46.29
C THR A 937 -10.76 -0.31 45.10
N PHE A 938 -11.57 0.28 44.24
CA PHE A 938 -11.83 -0.21 42.89
C PHE A 938 -10.66 0.23 42.01
N LEU A 939 -9.93 -0.72 41.42
CA LEU A 939 -8.92 -0.42 40.41
C LEU A 939 -9.60 0.08 39.12
N ALA A 940 -8.90 0.86 38.31
CA ALA A 940 -9.38 1.30 37.01
C ALA A 940 -9.89 0.12 36.15
N GLY A 941 -11.11 0.24 35.62
CA GLY A 941 -11.82 -0.81 34.89
C GLY A 941 -12.69 -1.74 35.75
N ALA A 942 -12.50 -1.81 37.06
CA ALA A 942 -13.29 -2.66 37.96
C ALA A 942 -14.66 -2.03 38.32
N THR A 943 -15.62 -2.89 38.65
CA THR A 943 -16.97 -2.51 39.12
C THR A 943 -17.40 -3.18 40.42
N THR A 944 -16.60 -4.10 40.96
CA THR A 944 -16.91 -4.87 42.16
C THR A 944 -15.73 -4.87 43.12
N ALA A 945 -16.00 -4.78 44.41
CA ALA A 945 -15.04 -4.92 45.49
C ALA A 945 -15.77 -5.33 46.79
N THR A 946 -15.04 -5.66 47.86
CA THR A 946 -15.61 -6.12 49.12
C THR A 946 -15.02 -5.34 50.29
N ALA A 947 -15.86 -4.84 51.20
CA ALA A 947 -15.43 -4.35 52.50
C ALA A 947 -15.52 -5.46 53.54
N THR A 948 -14.41 -5.82 54.18
CA THR A 948 -14.39 -6.80 55.27
C THR A 948 -14.30 -6.10 56.62
N VAL A 949 -15.29 -6.33 57.49
CA VAL A 949 -15.27 -5.95 58.90
C VAL A 949 -15.06 -7.23 59.73
N PRO A 950 -13.95 -7.37 60.46
CA PRO A 950 -13.77 -8.51 61.36
C PRO A 950 -14.74 -8.39 62.54
N THR A 951 -15.37 -9.50 62.91
CA THR A 951 -16.17 -9.61 64.13
C THR A 951 -15.42 -10.36 65.23
N THR A 952 -15.66 -9.99 66.48
CA THR A 952 -15.27 -10.77 67.65
C THR A 952 -16.20 -11.98 67.79
N ALA A 953 -15.81 -12.98 68.57
CA ALA A 953 -16.66 -14.03 69.10
C ALA A 953 -16.44 -14.13 70.62
N ASP A 954 -17.47 -14.37 71.43
CA ASP A 954 -17.30 -14.64 72.87
C ASP A 954 -17.98 -15.89 73.46
N THR A 955 -18.93 -15.75 74.39
CA THR A 955 -19.61 -16.81 75.17
C THR A 955 -20.97 -16.35 75.75
N ILE A 956 -21.59 -15.29 75.21
CA ILE A 956 -22.74 -14.58 75.80
C ILE A 956 -23.98 -14.65 74.90
N ASP A 957 -24.94 -15.50 75.28
CA ASP A 957 -26.33 -15.50 74.76
C ASP A 957 -26.95 -14.09 74.89
N GLU A 958 -27.13 -13.40 73.75
CA GLU A 958 -27.76 -12.08 73.68
C GLU A 958 -28.79 -11.95 72.54
N LEU A 959 -28.59 -11.06 71.56
CA LEU A 959 -29.51 -10.80 70.45
C LEU A 959 -28.73 -10.33 69.21
N ASP A 960 -29.13 -10.82 68.03
CA ASP A 960 -28.56 -10.43 66.72
C ASP A 960 -28.30 -8.90 66.63
N GLU A 961 -27.02 -8.52 66.57
CA GLU A 961 -26.63 -7.12 66.53
C GLU A 961 -26.85 -6.54 65.12
N THR A 962 -27.26 -5.28 65.04
CA THR A 962 -27.35 -4.56 63.76
C THR A 962 -26.67 -3.21 63.78
N PHE A 963 -25.96 -2.89 62.70
CA PHE A 963 -25.33 -1.58 62.49
C PHE A 963 -25.47 -1.05 61.07
N THR A 964 -25.48 0.27 60.90
CA THR A 964 -25.56 0.92 59.58
C THR A 964 -24.18 1.25 59.03
N VAL A 965 -23.89 0.75 57.82
CA VAL A 965 -22.74 1.10 56.98
C VAL A 965 -23.13 2.25 56.05
N ALA A 966 -22.32 3.30 56.00
CA ALA A 966 -22.55 4.45 55.12
C ALA A 966 -21.26 4.92 54.44
N ILE A 967 -21.36 5.45 53.22
CA ILE A 967 -20.22 6.07 52.53
C ILE A 967 -19.91 7.41 53.21
N THR A 968 -18.71 7.54 53.77
CA THR A 968 -18.25 8.76 54.47
C THR A 968 -17.40 9.67 53.60
N SER A 969 -16.65 9.10 52.65
CA SER A 969 -15.87 9.85 51.66
C SER A 969 -15.48 8.97 50.48
N THR A 970 -15.13 9.59 49.36
CA THR A 970 -14.59 8.92 48.17
C THR A 970 -13.43 9.71 47.58
N THR A 971 -12.47 9.03 46.95
CA THR A 971 -11.46 9.67 46.09
C THR A 971 -11.68 9.25 44.64
N GLY A 972 -11.74 10.23 43.73
CA GLY A 972 -12.17 10.03 42.35
C GLY A 972 -13.57 10.62 42.10
N THR A 973 -14.01 10.62 40.84
CA THR A 973 -15.31 11.16 40.44
C THR A 973 -16.39 10.08 40.52
N VAL A 974 -17.39 10.28 41.37
CA VAL A 974 -18.56 9.40 41.56
C VAL A 974 -19.86 10.20 41.43
N GLY A 975 -20.95 9.54 41.05
CA GLY A 975 -22.25 10.16 40.78
C GLY A 975 -23.11 10.35 42.03
N SER A 976 -23.34 9.28 42.78
CA SER A 976 -23.99 9.33 44.10
C SER A 976 -23.24 8.45 45.11
N THR A 977 -23.26 8.89 46.36
CA THR A 977 -22.65 8.27 47.53
C THR A 977 -23.63 8.24 48.72
N THR A 978 -24.94 8.30 48.47
CA THR A 978 -25.98 8.35 49.51
C THR A 978 -26.44 6.97 49.98
N ASP A 979 -25.84 5.90 49.47
CA ASP A 979 -26.28 4.53 49.73
C ASP A 979 -25.78 4.00 51.08
N THR A 980 -26.56 3.12 51.68
CA THR A 980 -26.34 2.60 53.04
C THR A 980 -26.78 1.15 53.15
N ALA A 981 -25.96 0.32 53.80
CA ALA A 981 -26.25 -1.08 54.04
C ALA A 981 -26.38 -1.38 55.55
N THR A 982 -27.05 -2.47 55.87
CA THR A 982 -27.15 -3.05 57.21
C THR A 982 -26.14 -4.17 57.35
N GLY A 983 -25.32 -4.11 58.40
CA GLY A 983 -24.57 -5.25 58.90
C GLY A 983 -25.37 -5.95 59.99
N THR A 984 -25.46 -7.28 59.92
CA THR A 984 -25.99 -8.12 61.00
C THR A 984 -24.91 -9.07 61.51
N ILE A 985 -24.73 -9.13 62.82
CA ILE A 985 -23.93 -10.18 63.49
C ILE A 985 -24.94 -11.08 64.18
N ASN A 986 -25.01 -12.35 63.78
CA ASN A 986 -25.92 -13.31 64.38
C ASN A 986 -25.24 -13.98 65.58
N ASP A 987 -25.97 -14.11 66.68
CA ASP A 987 -25.58 -14.90 67.85
C ASP A 987 -25.73 -16.41 67.55
N ASP A 988 -24.77 -17.26 67.95
CA ASP A 988 -24.89 -18.72 67.93
C ASP A 988 -24.65 -19.42 69.28
N ASP A 989 -24.60 -18.64 70.36
CA ASP A 989 -24.47 -19.12 71.73
C ASP A 989 -25.78 -19.68 72.31
N ASN A 990 -25.74 -20.19 73.54
CA ASN A 990 -26.90 -20.85 74.17
C ASN A 990 -27.22 -20.38 75.60
N ALA A 991 -28.44 -19.87 75.76
CA ALA A 991 -29.06 -19.44 77.02
C ALA A 991 -28.62 -20.24 78.27
N PRO A 992 -28.10 -19.57 79.32
CA PRO A 992 -27.37 -20.22 80.39
C PRO A 992 -28.23 -21.23 81.18
N THR A 993 -27.93 -22.51 81.00
CA THR A 993 -28.72 -23.60 81.60
C THR A 993 -28.52 -23.71 83.11
N VAL A 994 -29.62 -23.61 83.88
CA VAL A 994 -29.59 -23.68 85.35
C VAL A 994 -29.41 -25.13 85.82
N ALA A 995 -28.17 -25.53 86.07
CA ALA A 995 -27.78 -26.87 86.51
C ALA A 995 -28.21 -27.20 87.96
N SER A 996 -29.50 -27.45 88.17
CA SER A 996 -30.16 -27.99 89.37
C SER A 996 -30.09 -27.14 90.66
N ILE A 997 -31.26 -26.65 91.09
CA ILE A 997 -31.42 -26.01 92.40
C ILE A 997 -31.51 -27.11 93.47
N SER A 998 -30.42 -27.38 94.18
CA SER A 998 -30.45 -28.25 95.37
C SER A 998 -31.01 -27.48 96.58
N PRO A 999 -32.08 -27.95 97.24
CA PRO A 999 -32.61 -27.30 98.43
C PRO A 999 -31.65 -27.47 99.62
N SER A 1000 -31.40 -26.38 100.36
CA SER A 1000 -30.64 -26.41 101.60
C SER A 1000 -31.40 -27.17 102.70
N ASN A 1001 -30.72 -28.05 103.42
CA ASN A 1001 -31.25 -28.64 104.65
C ASN A 1001 -31.52 -27.57 105.73
N ALA A 1002 -32.46 -27.88 106.62
CA ALA A 1002 -33.00 -26.99 107.65
C ALA A 1002 -32.08 -26.75 108.86
#